data_AF-A0A661QKS8-F1
#
_entry.id   AF-A0A661QKS8-F1
#
_cell.length_a   1.000
_cell.length_b   1.000
_cell.length_c   1.000
_cell.angle_alpha   90.00
_cell.angle_beta   90.00
_cell.angle_gamma   90.00
#
_symmetry.space_group_name_H-M   'P 1'
#
loop_
_entity.id
_entity.type
_entity.pdbx_description
1 polymer ?
#
loop_
_entity_poly.entity_id
_entity_poly.type
_entity_poly.pdbx_seq_one_letter_code
_entity_poly.pdbx_strand_id
1 'polypeptide(L)'
;MRDLSSLTFHPTSEKIVDLLCEKTQNTNPQFFRIMVCYYICKMAASMRINIVTNDRGEIPINFYGINLGVSGTGKGFSTNILEEQIINRFHKTFFTATMPLMADEKLNDLAVQRASLSGGITQDEELISVMKEYNELGEMAFSFDSGTTAAVKQMRHKLMMAQIGSVNLEIDEIGSNLLGNAEVLNTFLELFDVGKVKQKLTKNTRENTRAKEIQGKTPTNLMLFGTPVKLFDGSKVEEEYWSFIGSGYGRRCFFGYSREGTKNRSLTPEQVYDLLTSPVSEKFMEDISREFGKLALYDNCNKKVAISRDVSLILIEYQMQCENLAETMGDHQEMQKAELCHRYFKALKLAGGFAFIDKKAVISEDHLYYAIAMAEESGKAFNNMLNQDAPYVKLAKYIASVGREVTQVDLAEALPFYRGSVLQKVDLLSMATTWGHQNSVIIKQKMDNNIEFFTGETLKKTSLDHLFLSHSADVAVAYKNVQAPFHKLDELVKMDDHNWFNHHTSTGRRHEDNVVPGFNVVVIDVDGEIQLDKVHFLLEGFKYMTHTTKSHTASSNRFRILFPLNYNLKLNEEDFKEFMINVFEWLPFDCDTATGHRSRKWLTNKGADVYYSKGDELLDAMLFIPRTSKNAKRKSTINNMMDLNNVERWFISSMKEGKRNNQLIRYALLLIDSGYSLVEIEQKIFNLNSRSDTPLSDIEIRNTVMKSASSTFFKRQGA
;
A
#
# COMPACT_ATOMS: atom_id res chain seq x y z
N MET A 1 -23.49 -20.03 -13.71
CA MET A 1 -22.16 -20.16 -13.07
C MET A 1 -22.22 -20.62 -11.62
N ARG A 2 -21.17 -21.26 -11.09
CA ARG A 2 -20.95 -21.44 -9.65
C ARG A 2 -20.58 -20.10 -8.98
N ASP A 3 -20.79 -19.99 -7.68
CA ASP A 3 -20.33 -18.82 -6.92
C ASP A 3 -18.80 -18.76 -6.88
N LEU A 4 -18.24 -17.69 -7.45
CA LEU A 4 -16.79 -17.44 -7.52
C LEU A 4 -16.12 -17.41 -6.14
N SER A 5 -16.85 -17.05 -5.08
CA SER A 5 -16.32 -17.00 -3.72
C SER A 5 -16.05 -18.39 -3.11
N SER A 6 -16.70 -19.42 -3.66
CA SER A 6 -16.68 -20.81 -3.17
C SER A 6 -15.80 -21.74 -3.99
N LEU A 7 -15.13 -21.23 -5.03
CA LEU A 7 -14.33 -22.07 -5.92
C LEU A 7 -13.10 -22.61 -5.19
N THR A 8 -12.80 -23.87 -5.48
CA THR A 8 -11.57 -24.53 -5.02
C THR A 8 -10.51 -24.51 -6.12
N PHE A 9 -9.28 -24.83 -5.75
CA PHE A 9 -8.18 -25.00 -6.71
C PHE A 9 -8.03 -26.46 -7.15
N HIS A 10 -7.20 -26.71 -8.15
CA HIS A 10 -7.00 -28.05 -8.71
C HIS A 10 -6.40 -29.01 -7.66
N PRO A 11 -7.03 -30.16 -7.34
CA PRO A 11 -6.61 -31.02 -6.23
C PRO A 11 -5.15 -31.49 -6.28
N THR A 12 -4.68 -31.91 -7.46
CA THR A 12 -3.28 -32.34 -7.64
C THR A 12 -2.31 -31.16 -7.53
N SER A 13 -2.74 -29.97 -7.97
CA SER A 13 -1.91 -28.76 -7.89
C SER A 13 -1.77 -28.33 -6.44
N GLU A 14 -2.86 -28.33 -5.68
CA GLU A 14 -2.85 -27.97 -4.27
C GLU A 14 -2.01 -28.92 -3.43
N LYS A 15 -2.04 -30.23 -3.69
CA LYS A 15 -1.14 -31.16 -2.99
C LYS A 15 0.35 -30.85 -3.22
N ILE A 16 0.71 -30.38 -4.42
CA ILE A 16 2.08 -29.92 -4.70
C ILE A 16 2.35 -28.60 -3.96
N VAL A 17 1.39 -27.69 -3.91
CA VAL A 17 1.50 -26.44 -3.15
C VAL A 17 1.67 -26.70 -1.65
N ASP A 18 0.88 -27.60 -1.08
CA ASP A 18 0.96 -28.00 0.34
C ASP A 18 2.35 -28.58 0.65
N LEU A 19 2.84 -29.48 -0.20
CA LEU A 19 4.20 -30.00 -0.12
C LEU A 19 5.26 -28.88 -0.14
N LEU A 20 5.13 -27.90 -1.03
CA LEU A 20 6.07 -26.78 -1.11
C LEU A 20 6.00 -25.89 0.13
N CYS A 21 4.79 -25.62 0.64
CA CYS A 21 4.59 -24.91 1.91
C CYS A 21 5.24 -25.65 3.08
N GLU A 22 5.06 -26.97 3.19
CA GLU A 22 5.67 -27.83 4.20
C GLU A 22 7.21 -27.75 4.15
N LYS A 23 7.79 -27.97 2.96
CA LYS A 23 9.25 -27.99 2.79
C LYS A 23 9.88 -26.62 3.01
N THR A 24 9.22 -25.54 2.59
CA THR A 24 9.74 -24.17 2.72
C THR A 24 9.39 -23.49 4.05
N GLN A 25 8.51 -24.09 4.86
CA GLN A 25 7.88 -23.51 6.05
C GLN A 25 7.15 -22.20 5.78
N ASN A 26 6.77 -21.98 4.52
CA ASN A 26 6.10 -20.79 4.08
C ASN A 26 4.58 -21.03 4.08
N THR A 27 3.84 -20.14 4.73
CA THR A 27 2.38 -20.23 4.86
C THR A 27 1.62 -19.47 3.76
N ASN A 28 2.29 -18.93 2.74
CA ASN A 28 1.65 -18.27 1.60
C ASN A 28 1.56 -19.23 0.40
N PRO A 29 0.39 -19.88 0.18
CA PRO A 29 0.20 -20.81 -0.92
C PRO A 29 0.13 -20.11 -2.29
N GLN A 30 -0.29 -18.84 -2.35
CA GLN A 30 -0.47 -18.12 -3.62
C GLN A 30 0.83 -18.07 -4.44
N PHE A 31 1.96 -17.81 -3.77
CA PHE A 31 3.27 -17.76 -4.43
C PHE A 31 3.58 -19.09 -5.11
N PHE A 32 3.33 -20.22 -4.45
CA PHE A 32 3.60 -21.55 -5.00
C PHE A 32 2.55 -21.98 -6.04
N ARG A 33 1.28 -21.58 -5.91
CA ARG A 33 0.24 -21.88 -6.90
C ARG A 33 0.61 -21.38 -8.29
N ILE A 34 1.12 -20.15 -8.40
CA ILE A 34 1.56 -19.58 -9.68
C ILE A 34 2.72 -20.39 -10.25
N MET A 35 3.69 -20.80 -9.42
CA MET A 35 4.81 -21.66 -9.85
C MET A 35 4.33 -23.02 -10.35
N VAL A 36 3.46 -23.70 -9.60
CA VAL A 36 2.94 -25.02 -9.98
C VAL A 36 2.15 -24.93 -11.29
N CYS A 37 1.28 -23.91 -11.44
CA CYS A 37 0.55 -23.68 -12.68
C CYS A 37 1.49 -23.44 -13.89
N TYR A 38 2.57 -22.69 -13.69
CA TYR A 38 3.60 -22.50 -14.72
C TYR A 38 4.20 -23.83 -15.18
N TYR A 39 4.66 -24.69 -14.27
CA TYR A 39 5.28 -25.97 -14.64
C TYR A 39 4.30 -26.96 -15.27
N ILE A 40 3.03 -26.96 -14.83
CA ILE A 40 1.96 -27.75 -15.46
C ILE A 40 1.80 -27.35 -16.93
N CYS A 41 1.66 -26.05 -17.20
CA CYS A 41 1.53 -25.54 -18.56
C CYS A 41 2.82 -25.69 -19.38
N LYS A 42 4.00 -25.61 -18.74
CA LYS A 42 5.30 -25.86 -19.39
C LYS A 42 5.41 -27.29 -19.91
N MET A 43 4.98 -28.28 -19.13
CA MET A 43 4.94 -29.69 -19.58
C MET A 43 3.95 -29.86 -20.74
N ALA A 44 2.73 -29.34 -20.61
CA ALA A 44 1.72 -29.40 -21.68
C ALA A 44 2.19 -28.72 -22.97
N ALA A 45 2.79 -27.54 -22.86
CA ALA A 45 3.37 -26.79 -23.98
C ALA A 45 4.53 -27.54 -24.63
N SER A 46 5.40 -28.18 -23.85
CA SER A 46 6.51 -28.99 -24.36
C SER A 46 6.04 -30.17 -25.20
N MET A 47 4.89 -30.76 -24.83
CA MET A 47 4.22 -31.82 -25.61
C MET A 47 3.35 -31.28 -26.75
N ARG A 48 3.33 -29.96 -26.97
CA ARG A 48 2.49 -29.25 -27.97
C ARG A 48 1.00 -29.58 -27.87
N ILE A 49 0.49 -29.65 -26.64
CA ILE A 49 -0.94 -29.83 -26.41
C ILE A 49 -1.70 -28.57 -26.83
N ASN A 50 -2.75 -28.76 -27.63
CA ASN A 50 -3.61 -27.67 -28.12
C ASN A 50 -5.04 -27.84 -27.62
N ILE A 51 -5.67 -26.72 -27.26
CA ILE A 51 -7.11 -26.66 -26.97
C ILE A 51 -7.85 -26.46 -28.29
N VAL A 52 -8.83 -27.31 -28.55
CA VAL A 52 -9.72 -27.17 -29.70
C VAL A 52 -10.98 -26.48 -29.22
N THR A 53 -11.18 -25.22 -29.64
CA THR A 53 -12.42 -24.48 -29.36
C THR A 53 -13.33 -24.45 -30.57
N ASN A 54 -14.64 -24.34 -30.31
CA ASN A 54 -15.66 -24.33 -31.35
C ASN A 54 -15.67 -23.03 -32.17
N ASP A 55 -15.14 -21.94 -31.61
CA ASP A 55 -15.23 -20.57 -32.15
C ASP A 55 -13.90 -20.02 -32.68
N ARG A 56 -12.76 -20.41 -32.09
CA ARG A 56 -11.41 -19.83 -32.35
C ARG A 56 -10.41 -20.84 -32.91
N GLY A 57 -10.82 -22.10 -33.07
CA GLY A 57 -9.99 -23.19 -33.57
C GLY A 57 -8.95 -23.65 -32.54
N GLU A 58 -7.74 -23.95 -33.00
CA GLU A 58 -6.69 -24.52 -32.16
C GLU A 58 -5.86 -23.45 -31.45
N ILE A 59 -5.84 -23.53 -30.12
CA ILE A 59 -5.14 -22.59 -29.23
C ILE A 59 -4.06 -23.36 -28.47
N PRO A 60 -2.78 -22.96 -28.58
CA PRO A 60 -1.72 -23.60 -27.81
C PRO A 60 -1.87 -23.32 -26.32
N ILE A 61 -1.62 -24.34 -25.49
CA ILE A 61 -1.49 -24.18 -24.04
C ILE A 61 -0.18 -23.47 -23.76
N ASN A 62 -0.27 -22.42 -22.95
CA ASN A 62 0.88 -21.74 -22.37
C ASN A 62 0.52 -20.95 -21.11
N PHE A 63 1.53 -20.46 -20.40
CA PHE A 63 1.37 -19.72 -19.15
C PHE A 63 2.39 -18.59 -19.03
N TYR A 64 1.89 -17.37 -18.78
CA TYR A 64 2.69 -16.21 -18.39
C TYR A 64 2.38 -15.87 -16.93
N GLY A 65 3.41 -15.74 -16.10
CA GLY A 65 3.31 -15.45 -14.68
C GLY A 65 4.28 -14.39 -14.22
N ILE A 66 3.83 -13.52 -13.32
CA ILE A 66 4.68 -12.58 -12.58
C ILE A 66 4.48 -12.86 -11.10
N ASN A 67 5.55 -13.24 -10.42
CA ASN A 67 5.48 -13.70 -9.03
C ASN A 67 6.47 -12.91 -8.17
N LEU A 68 5.93 -11.97 -7.39
CA LEU A 68 6.70 -11.07 -6.56
C LEU A 68 6.54 -11.45 -5.08
N GLY A 69 7.65 -11.75 -4.42
CA GLY A 69 7.68 -12.08 -3.00
C GLY A 69 8.90 -11.47 -2.32
N VAL A 70 8.84 -11.30 -1.00
CA VAL A 70 10.01 -10.82 -0.24
C VAL A 70 11.17 -11.81 -0.31
N SER A 71 12.40 -11.35 -0.09
CA SER A 71 13.55 -12.26 -0.01
C SER A 71 13.32 -13.30 1.11
N GLY A 72 13.66 -14.56 0.84
CA GLY A 72 13.44 -15.67 1.78
C GLY A 72 12.06 -16.34 1.70
N THR A 73 11.22 -15.99 0.71
CA THR A 73 9.93 -16.67 0.42
C THR A 73 10.10 -18.17 0.04
N GLY A 74 11.34 -18.63 -0.21
CA GLY A 74 11.61 -20.03 -0.55
C GLY A 74 11.69 -20.32 -2.04
N LYS A 75 11.62 -19.30 -2.90
CA LYS A 75 11.67 -19.39 -4.38
C LYS A 75 12.68 -20.41 -4.90
N GLY A 76 13.98 -20.21 -4.65
CA GLY A 76 15.02 -21.09 -5.17
C GLY A 76 14.87 -22.54 -4.69
N PHE A 77 14.48 -22.73 -3.43
CA PHE A 77 14.25 -24.08 -2.90
C PHE A 77 13.03 -24.74 -3.54
N SER A 78 11.92 -24.02 -3.71
CA SER A 78 10.73 -24.52 -4.40
C SER A 78 10.97 -24.80 -5.89
N THR A 79 11.76 -23.97 -6.58
CA THR A 79 12.17 -24.21 -7.97
C THR A 79 12.95 -25.50 -8.07
N ASN A 80 13.96 -25.71 -7.21
CA ASN A 80 14.74 -26.96 -7.20
C ASN A 80 13.86 -28.19 -6.94
N ILE A 81 12.91 -28.13 -6.00
CA ILE A 81 11.97 -29.23 -5.76
C ILE A 81 11.15 -29.52 -7.03
N LEU A 82 10.59 -28.48 -7.65
CA LEU A 82 9.76 -28.64 -8.85
C LEU A 82 10.56 -29.23 -10.02
N GLU A 83 11.80 -28.77 -10.24
CA GLU A 83 12.63 -29.21 -11.36
C GLU A 83 13.30 -30.56 -11.14
N GLU A 84 13.93 -30.74 -9.98
CA GLU A 84 14.80 -31.90 -9.72
C GLU A 84 14.04 -33.08 -9.11
N GLN A 85 12.85 -32.85 -8.54
CA GLN A 85 12.10 -33.90 -7.83
C GLN A 85 10.71 -34.15 -8.41
N ILE A 86 9.99 -33.10 -8.86
CA ILE A 86 8.62 -33.25 -9.38
C ILE A 86 8.60 -33.50 -10.89
N ILE A 87 9.24 -32.68 -11.72
CA ILE A 87 9.21 -32.82 -13.19
C ILE A 87 10.44 -33.55 -13.75
N ASN A 88 11.41 -33.91 -12.92
CA ASN A 88 12.67 -34.53 -13.34
C ASN A 88 12.50 -35.75 -14.27
N ARG A 89 11.53 -36.63 -13.99
CA ARG A 89 11.23 -37.79 -14.85
C ARG A 89 10.56 -37.38 -16.16
N PHE A 90 9.69 -36.37 -16.15
CA PHE A 90 9.15 -35.78 -17.38
C PHE A 90 10.30 -35.25 -18.25
N HIS A 91 11.17 -34.42 -17.66
CA HIS A 91 12.31 -33.82 -18.34
C HIS A 91 13.24 -34.89 -18.94
N LYS A 92 13.62 -35.89 -18.15
CA LYS A 92 14.45 -37.00 -18.61
C LYS A 92 13.82 -37.72 -19.80
N THR A 93 12.58 -38.19 -19.66
CA THR A 93 11.89 -38.91 -20.73
C THR A 93 11.72 -38.05 -21.99
N PHE A 94 11.41 -36.77 -21.82
CA PHE A 94 11.25 -35.83 -22.93
C PHE A 94 12.53 -35.71 -23.77
N PHE A 95 13.67 -35.44 -23.14
CA PHE A 95 14.93 -35.23 -23.86
C PHE A 95 15.60 -36.53 -24.33
N THR A 96 15.53 -37.62 -23.55
CA THR A 96 16.26 -38.84 -23.89
C THR A 96 15.51 -39.75 -24.86
N ALA A 97 14.18 -39.61 -24.98
CA ALA A 97 13.36 -40.49 -25.80
C ALA A 97 12.44 -39.71 -26.73
N THR A 98 11.56 -38.89 -26.17
CA THR A 98 10.42 -38.37 -26.94
C THR A 98 10.79 -37.34 -27.99
N MET A 99 11.59 -36.33 -27.63
CA MET A 99 12.00 -35.28 -28.55
C MET A 99 12.89 -35.82 -29.70
N PRO A 100 13.89 -36.69 -29.45
CA PRO A 100 14.64 -37.33 -30.53
C PRO A 100 13.75 -38.11 -31.51
N LEU A 101 12.85 -38.96 -30.99
CA LEU A 101 11.95 -39.76 -31.83
C LEU A 101 11.02 -38.89 -32.69
N MET A 102 10.45 -37.84 -32.08
CA MET A 102 9.62 -36.86 -32.80
C MET A 102 10.42 -36.08 -33.84
N ALA A 103 11.65 -35.68 -33.53
CA ALA A 103 12.50 -34.97 -34.48
C ALA A 103 12.82 -35.86 -35.69
N ASP A 104 13.23 -37.12 -35.48
CA ASP A 104 13.55 -38.04 -36.58
C ASP A 104 12.37 -38.23 -37.54
N GLU A 105 11.17 -38.45 -37.00
CA GLU A 105 9.94 -38.58 -37.80
C GLU A 105 9.61 -37.28 -38.56
N LYS A 106 9.59 -36.14 -37.87
CA LYS A 106 9.10 -34.88 -38.44
C LYS A 106 10.11 -34.24 -39.39
N LEU A 107 11.40 -34.48 -39.20
CA LEU A 107 12.44 -34.08 -40.16
C LEU A 107 12.33 -34.91 -41.45
N ASN A 108 11.97 -36.19 -41.36
CA ASN A 108 11.68 -37.02 -42.54
C ASN A 108 10.46 -36.49 -43.30
N ASP A 109 9.35 -36.23 -42.61
CA ASP A 109 8.14 -35.63 -43.20
C ASP A 109 8.47 -34.29 -43.91
N LEU A 110 9.28 -33.45 -43.28
CA LEU A 110 9.71 -32.16 -43.83
C LEU A 110 10.61 -32.34 -45.07
N ALA A 111 11.50 -33.33 -45.08
CA ALA A 111 12.35 -33.66 -46.22
C ALA A 111 11.52 -34.14 -47.41
N VAL A 112 10.54 -35.03 -47.19
CA VAL A 112 9.59 -35.48 -48.23
C VAL A 112 8.86 -34.28 -48.83
N GLN A 113 8.32 -33.40 -47.97
CA GLN A 113 7.61 -32.22 -48.41
C GLN A 113 8.51 -31.30 -49.25
N ARG A 114 9.74 -31.00 -48.80
CA ARG A 114 10.65 -30.10 -49.50
C ARG A 114 11.21 -30.69 -50.79
N ALA A 115 11.49 -31.99 -50.84
CA ALA A 115 11.93 -32.69 -52.06
C ALA A 115 10.85 -32.64 -53.15
N SER A 116 9.58 -32.83 -52.77
CA SER A 116 8.44 -32.76 -53.71
C SER A 116 8.28 -31.38 -54.39
N LEU A 117 8.74 -30.31 -53.74
CA LEU A 117 8.63 -28.93 -54.23
C LEU A 117 9.87 -28.48 -55.00
N SER A 118 11.04 -29.05 -54.73
CA SER A 118 12.33 -28.51 -55.18
C SER A 118 12.81 -29.06 -56.53
N GLY A 119 12.18 -30.13 -57.05
CA GLY A 119 12.38 -30.67 -58.40
C GLY A 119 13.82 -31.06 -58.74
N GLY A 120 14.17 -32.35 -58.58
CA GLY A 120 15.49 -32.89 -58.95
C GLY A 120 16.46 -33.15 -57.80
N ILE A 121 16.01 -33.00 -56.55
CA ILE A 121 16.72 -33.43 -55.33
C ILE A 121 15.97 -34.64 -54.76
N THR A 122 16.69 -35.69 -54.39
CA THR A 122 16.09 -36.89 -53.79
C THR A 122 15.68 -36.64 -52.34
N GLN A 123 14.77 -37.47 -51.81
CA GLN A 123 14.37 -37.39 -50.40
C GLN A 123 15.57 -37.54 -49.46
N ASP A 124 16.51 -38.44 -49.76
CA ASP A 124 17.69 -38.69 -48.91
C ASP A 124 18.64 -37.49 -48.88
N GLU A 125 18.84 -36.82 -50.02
CA GLU A 125 19.64 -35.60 -50.10
C GLU A 125 19.00 -34.44 -49.32
N GLU A 126 17.68 -34.24 -49.45
CA GLU A 126 16.98 -33.21 -48.68
C GLU A 126 16.94 -33.54 -47.18
N LEU A 127 16.87 -34.83 -46.80
CA LEU A 127 16.93 -35.26 -45.40
C LEU A 127 18.29 -34.88 -44.77
N ILE A 128 19.40 -35.12 -45.45
CA ILE A 128 20.74 -34.71 -44.98
C ILE A 128 20.79 -33.19 -44.77
N SER A 129 20.22 -32.42 -45.70
CA SER A 129 20.15 -30.95 -45.61
C SER A 129 19.30 -30.49 -44.42
N VAL A 130 18.10 -31.08 -44.23
CA VAL A 130 17.17 -30.78 -43.14
C VAL A 130 17.76 -31.15 -41.78
N MET A 131 18.43 -32.31 -41.65
CA MET A 131 19.11 -32.71 -40.41
C MET A 131 20.28 -31.78 -40.09
N LYS A 132 21.06 -31.37 -41.10
CA LYS A 132 22.13 -30.38 -40.92
C LYS A 132 21.57 -29.04 -40.43
N GLU A 133 20.52 -28.52 -41.08
CA GLU A 133 19.82 -27.31 -40.65
C GLU A 133 19.33 -27.44 -39.21
N TYR A 134 18.72 -28.56 -38.84
CA TYR A 134 18.22 -28.80 -37.48
C TYR A 134 19.33 -28.79 -36.41
N ASN A 135 20.49 -29.38 -36.73
CA ASN A 135 21.64 -29.47 -35.82
C ASN A 135 22.35 -28.11 -35.66
N GLU A 136 22.47 -27.33 -36.74
CA GLU A 136 23.08 -25.99 -36.72
C GLU A 136 22.30 -24.95 -35.87
N LEU A 137 21.03 -25.22 -35.55
CA LEU A 137 20.19 -24.37 -34.69
C LEU A 137 20.55 -24.47 -33.19
N GLY A 138 21.47 -25.36 -32.81
CA GLY A 138 21.89 -25.59 -31.43
C GLY A 138 20.95 -26.53 -30.66
N GLU A 139 21.32 -26.91 -29.44
CA GLU A 139 20.47 -27.72 -28.57
C GLU A 139 19.29 -26.92 -28.01
N MET A 140 18.17 -27.61 -27.74
CA MET A 140 17.02 -26.95 -27.11
C MET A 140 17.32 -26.70 -25.63
N ALA A 141 17.30 -25.43 -25.22
CA ALA A 141 17.23 -25.09 -23.80
C ALA A 141 15.81 -25.37 -23.28
N PHE A 142 15.68 -26.19 -22.24
CA PHE A 142 14.38 -26.44 -21.61
C PHE A 142 13.79 -25.18 -21.00
N SER A 143 14.65 -24.33 -20.41
CA SER A 143 14.38 -22.96 -19.99
C SER A 143 15.63 -22.10 -20.09
N PHE A 144 15.47 -20.79 -20.15
CA PHE A 144 16.54 -19.80 -20.15
C PHE A 144 16.12 -18.53 -19.41
N ASP A 145 17.09 -17.77 -18.88
CA ASP A 145 16.86 -16.57 -18.06
C ASP A 145 17.02 -15.25 -18.83
N SER A 146 17.64 -15.32 -20.00
CA SER A 146 17.99 -14.17 -20.83
C SER A 146 18.24 -14.58 -22.27
N GLY A 147 18.14 -13.64 -23.21
CA GLY A 147 18.38 -13.93 -24.62
C GLY A 147 18.18 -12.73 -25.53
N THR A 148 18.14 -12.99 -26.84
CA THR A 148 17.83 -12.00 -27.88
C THR A 148 16.65 -12.46 -28.72
N THR A 149 15.97 -11.54 -29.42
CA THR A 149 14.88 -11.89 -30.34
C THR A 149 15.32 -12.89 -31.41
N ALA A 150 16.56 -12.79 -31.88
CA ALA A 150 17.12 -13.70 -32.88
C ALA A 150 17.26 -15.13 -32.33
N ALA A 151 17.79 -15.28 -31.11
CA ALA A 151 17.91 -16.58 -30.46
C ALA A 151 16.54 -17.24 -30.21
N VAL A 152 15.54 -16.46 -29.78
CA VAL A 152 14.15 -16.96 -29.62
C VAL A 152 13.58 -17.45 -30.95
N LYS A 153 13.79 -16.69 -32.04
CA LYS A 153 13.32 -17.09 -33.39
C LYS A 153 14.07 -18.31 -33.92
N GLN A 154 15.37 -18.45 -33.62
CA GLN A 154 16.18 -19.62 -33.96
C GLN A 154 15.68 -20.88 -33.23
N MET A 155 15.48 -20.80 -31.91
CA MET A 155 14.94 -21.92 -31.13
C MET A 155 13.53 -22.28 -31.61
N ARG A 156 12.69 -21.27 -31.87
CA ARG A 156 11.36 -21.48 -32.47
C ARG A 156 11.45 -22.27 -33.78
N HIS A 157 12.39 -21.95 -34.65
CA HIS A 157 12.60 -22.65 -35.92
C HIS A 157 12.94 -24.12 -35.71
N LYS A 158 13.87 -24.43 -34.79
CA LYS A 158 14.22 -25.81 -34.42
C LYS A 158 12.99 -26.58 -33.93
N LEU A 159 12.22 -25.99 -33.03
CA LEU A 159 11.01 -26.61 -32.47
C LEU A 159 9.93 -26.84 -33.54
N MET A 160 9.81 -25.95 -34.54
CA MET A 160 8.88 -26.13 -35.66
C MET A 160 9.31 -27.26 -36.58
N MET A 161 10.61 -27.44 -36.83
CA MET A 161 11.12 -28.57 -37.61
C MET A 161 10.80 -29.91 -36.94
N ALA A 162 10.99 -30.01 -35.62
CA ALA A 162 10.69 -31.22 -34.86
C ALA A 162 9.21 -31.38 -34.47
N GLN A 163 8.36 -30.38 -34.70
CA GLN A 163 6.97 -30.29 -34.25
C GLN A 163 6.76 -30.77 -32.79
N ILE A 164 7.67 -30.39 -31.90
CA ILE A 164 7.58 -30.63 -30.45
C ILE A 164 8.27 -29.48 -29.70
N GLY A 165 8.13 -29.41 -28.38
CA GLY A 165 8.78 -28.42 -27.51
C GLY A 165 8.11 -27.05 -27.45
N SER A 166 8.56 -26.24 -26.48
CA SER A 166 8.11 -24.87 -26.22
C SER A 166 9.28 -23.94 -25.92
N VAL A 167 9.08 -22.62 -26.02
CA VAL A 167 10.07 -21.61 -25.60
C VAL A 167 9.74 -21.16 -24.19
N ASN A 168 10.62 -21.41 -23.22
CA ASN A 168 10.35 -21.15 -21.81
C ASN A 168 11.35 -20.13 -21.25
N LEU A 169 10.87 -18.93 -20.96
CA LEU A 169 11.67 -17.84 -20.37
C LEU A 169 11.36 -17.73 -18.88
N GLU A 170 12.40 -17.78 -18.06
CA GLU A 170 12.35 -17.74 -16.60
C GLU A 170 13.32 -16.68 -16.09
N ILE A 171 12.83 -15.45 -15.88
CA ILE A 171 13.68 -14.36 -15.41
C ILE A 171 13.60 -14.28 -13.90
N ASP A 172 14.74 -14.42 -13.25
CA ASP A 172 14.86 -14.13 -11.82
C ASP A 172 15.20 -12.66 -11.55
N GLU A 173 14.84 -12.14 -10.37
CA GLU A 173 15.10 -10.77 -9.93
C GLU A 173 14.72 -9.73 -11.00
N ILE A 174 13.46 -9.75 -11.45
CA ILE A 174 12.97 -8.91 -12.54
C ILE A 174 13.21 -7.42 -12.32
N GLY A 175 13.19 -6.94 -11.07
CA GLY A 175 13.55 -5.55 -10.74
C GLY A 175 14.98 -5.16 -11.15
N SER A 176 15.89 -6.13 -11.32
CA SER A 176 17.25 -5.90 -11.82
C SER A 176 17.40 -6.27 -13.30
N ASN A 177 16.63 -7.24 -13.79
CA ASN A 177 16.80 -7.83 -15.12
C ASN A 177 15.79 -7.37 -16.19
N LEU A 178 14.78 -6.56 -15.82
CA LEU A 178 13.74 -6.09 -16.73
C LEU A 178 14.31 -5.37 -17.95
N LEU A 179 15.10 -4.32 -17.73
CA LEU A 179 15.62 -3.47 -18.80
C LEU A 179 16.56 -4.24 -19.74
N GLY A 180 17.38 -5.15 -19.21
CA GLY A 180 18.27 -6.00 -20.00
C GLY A 180 17.54 -6.99 -20.91
N ASN A 181 16.29 -7.34 -20.57
CA ASN A 181 15.48 -8.32 -21.31
C ASN A 181 14.28 -7.72 -22.06
N ALA A 182 14.17 -6.39 -22.12
CA ALA A 182 13.04 -5.69 -22.73
C ALA A 182 12.78 -6.13 -24.19
N GLU A 183 13.83 -6.39 -24.98
CA GLU A 183 13.69 -6.84 -26.37
C GLU A 183 13.00 -8.22 -26.47
N VAL A 184 13.42 -9.17 -25.63
CA VAL A 184 12.82 -10.51 -25.59
C VAL A 184 11.39 -10.44 -25.05
N LEU A 185 11.16 -9.63 -24.00
CA LEU A 185 9.81 -9.44 -23.45
C LEU A 185 8.85 -8.87 -24.49
N ASN A 186 9.28 -7.96 -25.37
CA ASN A 186 8.46 -7.51 -26.48
C ASN A 186 8.11 -8.64 -27.46
N THR A 187 9.07 -9.49 -27.80
CA THR A 187 8.84 -10.67 -28.65
C THR A 187 7.84 -11.65 -28.01
N PHE A 188 7.90 -11.84 -26.69
CA PHE A 188 6.98 -12.70 -25.96
C PHE A 188 5.54 -12.18 -25.94
N LEU A 189 5.31 -10.86 -26.02
CA LEU A 189 3.95 -10.31 -26.15
C LEU A 189 3.25 -10.75 -27.44
N GLU A 190 3.98 -10.83 -28.55
CA GLU A 190 3.45 -11.32 -29.84
C GLU A 190 3.15 -12.82 -29.81
N LEU A 191 3.99 -13.60 -29.11
CA LEU A 191 3.93 -15.05 -29.10
C LEU A 191 2.80 -15.63 -28.22
N PHE A 192 2.30 -14.91 -27.22
CA PHE A 192 1.40 -15.49 -26.22
C PHE A 192 0.09 -16.06 -26.79
N ASP A 193 -0.58 -15.31 -27.68
CA ASP A 193 -1.96 -15.63 -28.05
C ASP A 193 -2.03 -16.96 -28.82
N VAL A 194 -1.26 -17.05 -29.91
CA VAL A 194 -1.27 -18.18 -30.83
C VAL A 194 0.12 -18.71 -31.19
N GLY A 195 1.21 -18.26 -30.55
CA GLY A 195 2.56 -18.77 -30.81
C GLY A 195 3.16 -18.33 -32.15
N LYS A 196 2.71 -17.19 -32.70
CA LYS A 196 3.18 -16.65 -33.99
C LYS A 196 3.97 -15.37 -33.76
N VAL A 197 5.05 -15.23 -34.51
CA VAL A 197 5.88 -14.02 -34.56
C VAL A 197 6.35 -13.84 -36.00
N LYS A 198 6.42 -12.61 -36.48
CA LYS A 198 6.92 -12.33 -37.84
C LYS A 198 8.46 -12.35 -37.86
N GLN A 199 9.04 -12.91 -38.92
CA GLN A 199 10.49 -12.83 -39.13
C GLN A 199 10.90 -11.39 -39.44
N LYS A 200 12.03 -10.95 -38.87
CA LYS A 200 12.62 -9.66 -39.24
C LYS A 200 13.34 -9.86 -40.56
N LEU A 201 13.09 -9.00 -41.54
CA LEU A 201 13.77 -9.08 -42.83
C LEU A 201 15.22 -8.60 -42.67
N THR A 202 16.17 -9.52 -42.70
CA THR A 202 17.61 -9.23 -42.68
C THR A 202 18.23 -9.47 -44.06
N LYS A 203 19.34 -8.78 -44.34
CA LYS A 203 20.12 -9.00 -45.56
C LYS A 203 20.71 -10.42 -45.53
N ASN A 204 20.48 -11.19 -46.58
CA ASN A 204 21.01 -12.54 -46.71
C ASN A 204 22.51 -12.45 -47.05
N THR A 205 23.39 -12.91 -46.16
CA THR A 205 24.85 -12.93 -46.36
C THR A 205 25.39 -14.34 -46.13
N ARG A 206 26.67 -14.59 -46.46
CA ARG A 206 27.32 -15.89 -46.16
C ARG A 206 27.40 -16.17 -44.65
N GLU A 207 27.48 -15.12 -43.84
CA GLU A 207 27.51 -15.19 -42.38
C GLU A 207 26.11 -15.22 -41.74
N ASN A 208 25.07 -14.85 -42.50
CA ASN A 208 23.70 -14.75 -42.02
C ASN A 208 22.72 -15.21 -43.12
N THR A 209 22.66 -16.53 -43.28
CA THR A 209 21.75 -17.19 -44.21
C THR A 209 20.36 -17.32 -43.58
N ARG A 210 19.34 -16.82 -44.29
CA ARG A 210 17.95 -17.00 -43.87
C ARG A 210 17.53 -18.44 -44.07
N ALA A 211 17.02 -19.07 -43.01
CA ALA A 211 16.40 -20.38 -43.07
C ALA A 211 15.15 -20.37 -43.97
N LYS A 212 14.82 -21.52 -44.57
CA LYS A 212 13.55 -21.70 -45.29
C LYS A 212 12.41 -21.53 -44.29
N GLU A 213 11.49 -20.62 -44.56
CA GLU A 213 10.41 -20.30 -43.61
C GLU A 213 9.50 -21.52 -43.37
N ILE A 214 9.29 -21.85 -42.10
CA ILE A 214 8.29 -22.83 -41.67
C ILE A 214 7.15 -22.06 -41.01
N GLN A 215 5.95 -22.15 -41.59
CA GLN A 215 4.76 -21.57 -41.00
C GLN A 215 4.26 -22.48 -39.88
N GLY A 216 4.00 -21.90 -38.71
CA GLY A 216 3.58 -22.69 -37.56
C GLY A 216 3.36 -21.85 -36.31
N LYS A 217 2.84 -22.52 -35.29
CA LYS A 217 2.67 -21.99 -33.94
C LYS A 217 3.70 -22.67 -33.03
N THR A 218 4.29 -21.90 -32.12
CA THR A 218 5.15 -22.46 -31.07
C THR A 218 4.70 -21.90 -29.72
N PRO A 219 4.28 -22.77 -28.78
CA PRO A 219 3.87 -22.30 -27.46
C PRO A 219 5.07 -21.71 -26.71
N THR A 220 4.80 -20.65 -25.94
CA THR A 220 5.81 -19.96 -25.14
C THR A 220 5.34 -19.78 -23.72
N ASN A 221 6.18 -20.05 -22.73
CA ASN A 221 5.87 -19.85 -21.32
C ASN A 221 6.80 -18.79 -20.72
N LEU A 222 6.28 -17.98 -19.81
CA LEU A 222 7.01 -16.90 -19.15
C LEU A 222 6.81 -16.98 -17.65
N MET A 223 7.89 -16.89 -16.88
CA MET A 223 7.82 -16.69 -15.44
C MET A 223 8.80 -15.59 -15.04
N LEU A 224 8.29 -14.51 -14.44
CA LEU A 224 9.08 -13.40 -13.93
C LEU A 224 9.05 -13.43 -12.40
N PHE A 225 10.18 -13.69 -11.76
CA PHE A 225 10.33 -13.64 -10.31
C PHE A 225 10.96 -12.33 -9.88
N GLY A 226 10.60 -11.83 -8.69
CA GLY A 226 11.34 -10.71 -8.11
C GLY A 226 10.87 -10.31 -6.73
N THR A 227 11.51 -9.26 -6.20
CA THR A 227 11.15 -8.67 -4.92
C THR A 227 10.40 -7.36 -5.13
N PRO A 228 9.24 -7.15 -4.48
CA PRO A 228 8.48 -5.91 -4.61
C PRO A 228 9.30 -4.64 -4.35
N VAL A 229 10.21 -4.68 -3.38
CA VAL A 229 11.02 -3.52 -2.97
C VAL A 229 11.97 -3.06 -4.07
N LYS A 230 12.53 -3.98 -4.86
CA LYS A 230 13.43 -3.63 -5.97
C LYS A 230 12.67 -3.20 -7.23
N LEU A 231 11.44 -3.66 -7.39
CA LEU A 231 10.63 -3.35 -8.56
C LEU A 231 9.79 -2.08 -8.38
N PHE A 232 9.34 -1.78 -7.16
CA PHE A 232 8.44 -0.67 -6.84
C PHE A 232 9.12 0.41 -5.99
N ASP A 233 10.23 0.92 -6.51
CA ASP A 233 11.08 1.95 -5.89
C ASP A 233 10.94 3.35 -6.53
N GLY A 234 10.00 3.54 -7.45
CA GLY A 234 9.79 4.77 -8.20
C GLY A 234 10.85 5.04 -9.27
N SER A 235 11.72 4.08 -9.57
CA SER A 235 12.75 4.23 -10.61
C SER A 235 12.19 4.01 -12.02
N LYS A 236 13.05 4.24 -13.02
CA LYS A 236 12.76 3.92 -14.43
C LYS A 236 12.36 2.45 -14.64
N VAL A 237 12.83 1.54 -13.79
CA VAL A 237 12.45 0.12 -13.87
C VAL A 237 10.97 -0.05 -13.55
N GLU A 238 10.46 0.65 -12.53
CA GLU A 238 9.03 0.63 -12.20
C GLU A 238 8.17 1.22 -13.33
N GLU A 239 8.60 2.35 -13.91
CA GLU A 239 7.94 2.97 -15.06
C GLU A 239 7.85 2.00 -16.26
N GLU A 240 8.97 1.39 -16.62
CA GLU A 240 9.02 0.41 -17.71
C GLU A 240 8.18 -0.84 -17.39
N TYR A 241 8.17 -1.29 -16.14
CA TYR A 241 7.35 -2.41 -15.69
C TYR A 241 5.86 -2.13 -15.93
N TRP A 242 5.37 -0.96 -15.50
CA TRP A 242 3.98 -0.57 -15.71
C TRP A 242 3.65 -0.33 -17.18
N SER A 243 4.61 0.14 -17.99
CA SER A 243 4.49 0.20 -19.45
C SER A 243 4.29 -1.20 -20.07
N PHE A 244 5.06 -2.20 -19.64
CA PHE A 244 4.88 -3.60 -20.07
C PHE A 244 3.52 -4.17 -19.64
N ILE A 245 3.06 -3.86 -18.43
CA ILE A 245 1.73 -4.25 -17.96
C ILE A 245 0.65 -3.65 -18.86
N GLY A 246 0.69 -2.33 -19.11
CA GLY A 246 -0.29 -1.62 -19.93
C GLY A 246 -0.29 -2.04 -21.40
N SER A 247 0.88 -2.31 -21.97
CA SER A 247 1.03 -2.70 -23.39
C SER A 247 0.58 -4.13 -23.70
N GLY A 248 0.44 -5.00 -22.69
CA GLY A 248 -0.17 -6.30 -22.90
C GLY A 248 0.16 -7.41 -21.92
N TYR A 249 1.06 -7.21 -20.95
CA TYR A 249 1.30 -8.22 -19.92
C TYR A 249 0.17 -8.27 -18.88
N GLY A 250 -0.49 -7.15 -18.58
CA GLY A 250 -1.63 -7.08 -17.67
C GLY A 250 -2.74 -8.07 -18.04
N ARG A 251 -3.07 -8.14 -19.34
CA ARG A 251 -4.12 -9.03 -19.85
C ARG A 251 -3.70 -10.51 -20.01
N ARG A 252 -2.40 -10.83 -19.93
CA ARG A 252 -1.85 -12.16 -20.24
C ARG A 252 -1.28 -12.89 -19.04
N CYS A 253 -0.76 -12.16 -18.07
CA CYS A 253 -0.12 -12.73 -16.90
C CYS A 253 -1.12 -13.16 -15.83
N PHE A 254 -0.76 -14.22 -15.12
CA PHE A 254 -1.18 -14.44 -13.74
C PHE A 254 -0.20 -13.76 -12.78
N PHE A 255 -0.70 -13.27 -11.66
CA PHE A 255 0.05 -12.49 -10.69
C PHE A 255 0.09 -13.19 -9.33
N GLY A 256 1.28 -13.31 -8.75
CA GLY A 256 1.50 -13.65 -7.35
C GLY A 256 2.17 -12.47 -6.66
N TYR A 257 1.67 -12.10 -5.47
CA TYR A 257 2.18 -10.93 -4.76
C TYR A 257 2.11 -11.09 -3.24
N SER A 258 3.27 -11.12 -2.58
CA SER A 258 3.40 -11.18 -1.12
C SER A 258 4.19 -9.99 -0.57
N ARG A 259 3.59 -9.23 0.36
CA ARG A 259 4.25 -8.11 1.06
C ARG A 259 5.05 -8.54 2.28
N GLU A 260 4.71 -9.66 2.89
CA GLU A 260 5.29 -10.12 4.15
C GLU A 260 5.93 -11.49 4.02
N GLY A 261 6.96 -11.73 4.83
CA GLY A 261 7.59 -13.02 4.99
C GLY A 261 6.71 -13.91 5.87
N THR A 262 5.92 -14.77 5.24
CA THR A 262 4.99 -15.67 5.89
C THR A 262 5.68 -16.96 6.33
N LYS A 263 6.51 -16.90 7.36
CA LYS A 263 7.04 -18.11 8.03
C LYS A 263 6.23 -18.44 9.26
N ASN A 264 5.90 -19.71 9.45
CA ASN A 264 5.25 -20.14 10.69
C ASN A 264 6.27 -20.14 11.84
N ARG A 265 6.23 -19.10 12.68
CA ARG A 265 7.13 -18.95 13.84
C ARG A 265 6.69 -19.76 15.08
N SER A 266 5.59 -20.50 15.00
CA SER A 266 5.02 -21.24 16.13
C SER A 266 5.44 -22.72 16.23
N LEU A 267 6.18 -23.23 15.23
CA LEU A 267 6.60 -24.63 15.19
C LEU A 267 7.87 -24.87 16.02
N THR A 268 7.94 -26.00 16.72
CA THR A 268 9.17 -26.44 17.41
C THR A 268 10.17 -27.04 16.40
N PRO A 269 11.47 -27.13 16.74
CA PRO A 269 12.47 -27.79 15.90
C PRO A 269 12.11 -29.22 15.51
N GLU A 270 11.51 -29.99 16.41
CA GLU A 270 11.06 -31.37 16.16
C GLU A 270 9.93 -31.40 15.14
N GLN A 271 8.92 -30.53 15.29
CA GLN A 271 7.83 -30.42 14.32
C GLN A 271 8.34 -30.00 12.94
N VAL A 272 9.31 -29.10 12.89
CA VAL A 272 9.99 -28.71 11.65
C VAL A 272 10.72 -29.89 11.03
N TYR A 273 11.46 -30.67 11.82
CA TYR A 273 12.17 -31.85 11.33
C TYR A 273 11.22 -32.90 10.76
N ASP A 274 10.12 -33.19 11.47
CA ASP A 274 9.10 -34.14 11.04
C ASP A 274 8.42 -33.71 9.72
N LEU A 275 8.14 -32.41 9.56
CA LEU A 275 7.63 -31.87 8.29
C LEU A 275 8.65 -32.02 7.15
N LEU A 276 9.92 -31.70 7.41
CA LEU A 276 10.98 -31.79 6.40
C LEU A 276 11.30 -33.23 6.01
N THR A 277 11.10 -34.20 6.90
CA THR A 277 11.40 -35.62 6.70
C THR A 277 10.17 -36.50 6.53
N SER A 278 9.00 -35.90 6.32
CA SER A 278 7.73 -36.60 6.16
C SER A 278 7.81 -37.69 5.07
N PRO A 279 7.68 -38.98 5.44
CA PRO A 279 7.70 -40.08 4.47
C PRO A 279 6.50 -40.05 3.52
N VAL A 280 5.39 -39.46 3.96
CA VAL A 280 4.18 -39.25 3.14
C VAL A 280 4.48 -38.26 2.02
N SER A 281 5.15 -37.15 2.35
CA SER A 281 5.51 -36.10 1.41
C SER A 281 6.55 -36.63 0.40
N GLU A 282 7.53 -37.42 0.85
CA GLU A 282 8.51 -38.10 -0.02
C GLU A 282 7.86 -39.09 -0.99
N LYS A 283 6.95 -39.94 -0.49
CA LYS A 283 6.22 -40.88 -1.32
C LYS A 283 5.35 -40.15 -2.36
N PHE A 284 4.65 -39.09 -1.97
CA PHE A 284 3.86 -38.28 -2.89
C PHE A 284 4.74 -37.67 -4.00
N MET A 285 5.90 -37.12 -3.66
CA MET A 285 6.87 -36.60 -4.64
C MET A 285 7.32 -37.67 -5.64
N GLU A 286 7.61 -38.88 -5.17
CA GLU A 286 8.02 -39.96 -6.07
C GLU A 286 6.88 -40.42 -6.99
N ASP A 287 5.66 -40.55 -6.44
CA ASP A 287 4.48 -40.97 -7.18
C ASP A 287 4.10 -39.93 -8.24
N ILE A 288 4.07 -38.64 -7.89
CA ILE A 288 3.71 -37.58 -8.86
C ILE A 288 4.78 -37.43 -9.94
N SER A 289 6.07 -37.54 -9.58
CA SER A 289 7.18 -37.54 -10.54
C SER A 289 7.05 -38.68 -11.54
N ARG A 290 6.70 -39.88 -11.07
CA ARG A 290 6.45 -41.04 -11.93
C ARG A 290 5.27 -40.81 -12.87
N GLU A 291 4.18 -40.23 -12.37
CA GLU A 291 3.02 -39.91 -13.20
C GLU A 291 3.33 -38.83 -14.24
N PHE A 292 4.08 -37.78 -13.88
CA PHE A 292 4.54 -36.77 -14.84
C PHE A 292 5.51 -37.33 -15.86
N GLY A 293 6.38 -38.27 -15.49
CA GLY A 293 7.21 -39.02 -16.44
C GLY A 293 6.41 -39.71 -17.55
N LYS A 294 5.23 -40.25 -17.22
CA LYS A 294 4.32 -40.87 -18.23
C LYS A 294 3.69 -39.84 -19.17
N LEU A 295 3.54 -38.59 -18.74
CA LEU A 295 3.01 -37.52 -19.59
C LEU A 295 3.95 -37.16 -20.73
N ALA A 296 5.26 -37.35 -20.54
CA ALA A 296 6.28 -37.11 -21.57
C ALA A 296 6.34 -38.17 -22.66
N LEU A 297 5.60 -39.28 -22.57
CA LEU A 297 5.66 -40.35 -23.57
C LEU A 297 5.18 -39.90 -24.96
N TYR A 298 5.78 -40.48 -26.00
CA TYR A 298 5.51 -40.17 -27.41
C TYR A 298 4.02 -40.16 -27.78
N ASP A 299 3.23 -41.09 -27.25
CA ASP A 299 1.77 -41.16 -27.49
C ASP A 299 1.00 -39.90 -27.03
N ASN A 300 1.61 -39.04 -26.20
CA ASN A 300 1.00 -37.80 -25.72
C ASN A 300 1.38 -36.58 -26.56
N CYS A 301 2.29 -36.70 -27.52
CA CYS A 301 2.72 -35.59 -28.38
C CYS A 301 1.56 -35.07 -29.24
N ASN A 302 1.47 -33.75 -29.38
CA ASN A 302 0.51 -33.06 -30.25
C ASN A 302 -0.97 -33.43 -30.02
N LYS A 303 -1.31 -33.95 -28.83
CA LYS A 303 -2.70 -34.25 -28.47
C LYS A 303 -3.55 -32.99 -28.40
N LYS A 304 -4.82 -33.17 -28.74
CA LYS A 304 -5.84 -32.13 -28.73
C LYS A 304 -6.76 -32.33 -27.53
N VAL A 305 -7.00 -31.25 -26.80
CA VAL A 305 -7.97 -31.21 -25.70
C VAL A 305 -9.18 -30.40 -26.16
N ALA A 306 -10.34 -31.04 -26.28
CA ALA A 306 -11.56 -30.36 -26.72
C ALA A 306 -12.25 -29.63 -25.56
N ILE A 307 -13.02 -28.59 -25.89
CA ILE A 307 -13.98 -27.97 -24.97
C ILE A 307 -15.40 -28.30 -25.44
N SER A 308 -16.26 -28.74 -24.53
CA SER A 308 -17.66 -28.99 -24.86
C SER A 308 -18.43 -27.67 -24.97
N ARG A 309 -19.58 -27.69 -25.65
CA ARG A 309 -20.47 -26.51 -25.73
C ARG A 309 -20.83 -25.97 -24.35
N ASP A 310 -21.13 -26.84 -23.39
CA ASP A 310 -21.57 -26.43 -22.05
C ASP A 310 -20.44 -25.73 -21.28
N VAL A 311 -19.21 -26.24 -21.37
CA VAL A 311 -18.04 -25.60 -20.76
C VAL A 311 -17.70 -24.29 -21.47
N SER A 312 -17.87 -24.22 -22.80
CA SER A 312 -17.74 -22.95 -23.54
C SER A 312 -18.77 -21.90 -23.10
N LEU A 313 -20.02 -22.30 -22.82
CA LEU A 313 -21.02 -21.37 -22.30
C LEU A 313 -20.64 -20.81 -20.92
N ILE A 314 -20.09 -21.64 -20.03
CA ILE A 314 -19.59 -21.18 -18.72
C ILE A 314 -18.43 -20.19 -18.90
N LEU A 315 -17.50 -20.46 -19.82
CA LEU A 315 -16.40 -19.54 -20.13
C LEU A 315 -16.90 -18.19 -20.66
N ILE A 316 -17.92 -18.21 -21.53
CA ILE A 316 -18.54 -16.99 -22.07
C ILE A 316 -19.29 -16.24 -20.98
N GLU A 317 -20.04 -16.93 -20.12
CA GLU A 317 -20.71 -16.34 -18.96
C GLU A 317 -19.68 -15.63 -18.06
N TYR A 318 -18.49 -16.23 -17.87
CA TYR A 318 -17.41 -15.64 -17.06
C TYR A 318 -16.79 -14.42 -17.75
N GLN A 319 -16.57 -14.49 -19.06
CA GLN A 319 -16.13 -13.34 -19.85
C GLN A 319 -17.10 -12.17 -19.70
N MET A 320 -18.41 -12.39 -19.89
CA MET A 320 -19.43 -11.35 -19.77
C MET A 320 -19.49 -10.75 -18.36
N GLN A 321 -19.35 -11.57 -17.31
CA GLN A 321 -19.29 -11.08 -15.94
C GLN A 321 -18.07 -10.18 -15.70
N CYS A 322 -16.90 -10.56 -16.21
CA CYS A 322 -15.70 -9.73 -16.13
C CYS A 322 -15.84 -8.41 -16.89
N GLU A 323 -16.40 -8.44 -18.10
CA GLU A 323 -16.64 -7.26 -18.93
C GLU A 323 -17.61 -6.29 -18.24
N ASN A 324 -18.75 -6.79 -17.73
CA ASN A 324 -19.71 -5.98 -16.97
C ASN A 324 -19.08 -5.35 -15.72
N LEU A 325 -18.26 -6.09 -14.98
CA LEU A 325 -17.54 -5.54 -13.82
C LEU A 325 -16.54 -4.46 -14.26
N ALA A 326 -15.82 -4.65 -15.35
CA ALA A 326 -14.88 -3.66 -15.88
C ALA A 326 -15.59 -2.36 -16.33
N GLU A 327 -16.81 -2.44 -16.87
CA GLU A 327 -17.61 -1.28 -17.24
C GLU A 327 -18.00 -0.42 -16.02
N THR A 328 -18.13 -1.01 -14.84
CA THR A 328 -18.40 -0.26 -13.60
C THR A 328 -17.17 0.46 -13.02
N MET A 329 -15.96 0.17 -13.53
CA MET A 329 -14.71 0.78 -13.06
C MET A 329 -14.50 2.16 -13.72
N GLY A 330 -13.76 3.05 -13.04
CA GLY A 330 -13.44 4.37 -13.56
C GLY A 330 -12.49 4.33 -14.76
N ASP A 331 -12.55 5.35 -15.63
CA ASP A 331 -11.75 5.39 -16.87
C ASP A 331 -10.24 5.37 -16.64
N HIS A 332 -9.78 5.94 -15.52
CA HIS A 332 -8.37 5.92 -15.13
C HIS A 332 -7.85 4.52 -14.73
N GLN A 333 -8.72 3.52 -14.63
CA GLN A 333 -8.39 2.15 -14.21
C GLN A 333 -8.09 1.21 -15.40
N GLU A 334 -7.54 1.74 -16.50
CA GLU A 334 -7.34 1.00 -17.76
C GLU A 334 -6.61 -0.34 -17.58
N MET A 335 -5.55 -0.37 -16.76
CA MET A 335 -4.79 -1.61 -16.50
C MET A 335 -5.65 -2.68 -15.80
N GLN A 336 -6.51 -2.27 -14.86
CA GLN A 336 -7.39 -3.18 -14.13
C GLN A 336 -8.52 -3.67 -15.04
N LYS A 337 -9.10 -2.78 -15.85
CA LYS A 337 -10.09 -3.14 -16.88
C LYS A 337 -9.50 -4.16 -17.85
N ALA A 338 -8.29 -3.91 -18.35
CA ALA A 338 -7.61 -4.80 -19.30
C ALA A 338 -7.30 -6.18 -18.69
N GLU A 339 -6.83 -6.26 -17.45
CA GLU A 339 -6.62 -7.53 -16.74
C GLU A 339 -7.92 -8.30 -16.58
N LEU A 340 -8.97 -7.63 -16.09
CA LEU A 340 -10.26 -8.22 -15.78
C LEU A 340 -10.96 -8.78 -17.03
N CYS A 341 -11.07 -8.00 -18.10
CA CYS A 341 -11.74 -8.42 -19.35
C CYS A 341 -11.07 -9.62 -20.04
N HIS A 342 -9.81 -9.94 -19.70
CA HIS A 342 -9.07 -11.01 -20.36
C HIS A 342 -8.81 -12.23 -19.48
N ARG A 343 -9.39 -12.28 -18.26
CA ARG A 343 -9.25 -13.43 -17.36
C ARG A 343 -9.69 -14.74 -17.99
N TYR A 344 -10.80 -14.73 -18.74
CA TYR A 344 -11.33 -15.92 -19.40
C TYR A 344 -10.28 -16.60 -20.30
N PHE A 345 -9.47 -15.84 -21.03
CA PHE A 345 -8.54 -16.40 -22.01
C PHE A 345 -7.35 -17.09 -21.36
N LYS A 346 -6.79 -16.48 -20.30
CA LYS A 346 -5.73 -17.10 -19.50
C LYS A 346 -6.25 -18.28 -18.67
N ALA A 347 -7.48 -18.21 -18.17
CA ALA A 347 -8.15 -19.32 -17.49
C ALA A 347 -8.36 -20.51 -18.42
N LEU A 348 -8.80 -20.30 -19.66
CA LEU A 348 -8.97 -21.36 -20.67
C LEU A 348 -7.65 -22.12 -20.91
N LYS A 349 -6.54 -21.40 -21.12
CA LYS A 349 -5.22 -21.99 -21.34
C LYS A 349 -4.76 -22.82 -20.13
N LEU A 350 -4.96 -22.33 -18.91
CA LEU A 350 -4.63 -23.05 -17.68
C LEU A 350 -5.53 -24.29 -17.48
N ALA A 351 -6.82 -24.20 -17.80
CA ALA A 351 -7.75 -25.33 -17.74
C ALA A 351 -7.33 -26.47 -18.68
N GLY A 352 -6.77 -26.15 -19.85
CA GLY A 352 -6.13 -27.13 -20.73
C GLY A 352 -4.93 -27.81 -20.07
N GLY A 353 -4.11 -27.06 -19.34
CA GLY A 353 -2.98 -27.59 -18.56
C GLY A 353 -3.44 -28.58 -17.47
N PHE A 354 -4.52 -28.25 -16.76
CA PHE A 354 -5.14 -29.17 -15.79
C PHE A 354 -5.68 -30.43 -16.45
N ALA A 355 -6.41 -30.31 -17.57
CA ALA A 355 -6.88 -31.47 -18.32
C ALA A 355 -5.73 -32.38 -18.78
N PHE A 356 -4.59 -31.81 -19.16
CA PHE A 356 -3.40 -32.57 -19.55
C PHE A 356 -2.83 -33.41 -18.42
N ILE A 357 -2.63 -32.84 -17.22
CA ILE A 357 -2.08 -33.60 -16.08
C ILE A 357 -3.05 -34.67 -15.57
N ASP A 358 -4.36 -34.44 -15.72
CA ASP A 358 -5.42 -35.39 -15.41
C ASP A 358 -5.67 -36.41 -16.54
N LYS A 359 -4.88 -36.33 -17.63
CA LYS A 359 -4.92 -37.22 -18.81
C LYS A 359 -6.31 -37.25 -19.46
N LYS A 360 -7.01 -36.11 -19.46
CA LYS A 360 -8.34 -35.96 -20.08
C LYS A 360 -8.20 -35.34 -21.47
N ALA A 361 -8.93 -35.90 -22.43
CA ALA A 361 -9.04 -35.34 -23.79
C ALA A 361 -10.04 -34.19 -23.90
N VAL A 362 -10.75 -33.86 -22.82
CA VAL A 362 -11.78 -32.81 -22.78
C VAL A 362 -11.59 -31.98 -21.51
N ILE A 363 -11.71 -30.66 -21.62
CA ILE A 363 -11.78 -29.75 -20.47
C ILE A 363 -13.13 -29.97 -19.77
N SER A 364 -13.10 -30.46 -18.53
CA SER A 364 -14.30 -30.58 -17.71
C SER A 364 -14.71 -29.22 -17.13
N GLU A 365 -15.94 -29.14 -16.64
CA GLU A 365 -16.42 -27.98 -15.89
C GLU A 365 -15.50 -27.67 -14.69
N ASP A 366 -15.06 -28.69 -13.96
CA ASP A 366 -14.17 -28.49 -12.80
C ASP A 366 -12.80 -27.94 -13.21
N HIS A 367 -12.19 -28.42 -14.30
CA HIS A 367 -10.92 -27.86 -14.78
C HIS A 367 -11.03 -26.37 -15.08
N LEU A 368 -12.16 -25.95 -15.68
CA LEU A 368 -12.41 -24.55 -15.95
C LEU A 368 -12.55 -23.74 -14.65
N TYR A 369 -13.34 -24.23 -13.69
CA TYR A 369 -13.52 -23.53 -12.41
C TYR A 369 -12.22 -23.45 -11.58
N TYR A 370 -11.38 -24.48 -11.59
CA TYR A 370 -10.06 -24.41 -10.94
C TYR A 370 -9.18 -23.31 -11.57
N ALA A 371 -9.23 -23.15 -12.89
CA ALA A 371 -8.50 -22.11 -13.58
C ALA A 371 -9.09 -20.71 -13.35
N ILE A 372 -10.42 -20.59 -13.23
CA ILE A 372 -11.11 -19.36 -12.83
C ILE A 372 -10.70 -18.96 -11.41
N ALA A 373 -10.67 -19.90 -10.47
CA ALA A 373 -10.20 -19.64 -9.10
C ALA A 373 -8.79 -19.03 -9.07
N MET A 374 -7.89 -19.58 -9.90
CA MET A 374 -6.54 -19.03 -10.09
C MET A 374 -6.54 -17.64 -10.72
N ALA A 375 -7.43 -17.36 -11.68
CA ALA A 375 -7.54 -16.04 -12.30
C ALA A 375 -8.06 -14.98 -11.31
N GLU A 376 -9.04 -15.33 -10.48
CA GLU A 376 -9.58 -14.45 -9.44
C GLU A 376 -8.56 -14.17 -8.33
N GLU A 377 -7.85 -15.20 -7.85
CA GLU A 377 -6.76 -15.02 -6.88
C GLU A 377 -5.62 -14.15 -7.46
N SER A 378 -5.27 -14.38 -8.73
CA SER A 378 -4.32 -13.53 -9.46
C SER A 378 -4.79 -12.08 -9.56
N GLY A 379 -6.06 -11.84 -9.85
CA GLY A 379 -6.64 -10.49 -9.93
C GLY A 379 -6.53 -9.73 -8.62
N LYS A 380 -6.72 -10.41 -7.47
CA LYS A 380 -6.51 -9.83 -6.14
C LYS A 380 -5.04 -9.44 -5.93
N ALA A 381 -4.09 -10.30 -6.30
CA ALA A 381 -2.66 -9.98 -6.26
C ALA A 381 -2.32 -8.77 -7.13
N PHE A 382 -2.84 -8.70 -8.35
CA PHE A 382 -2.62 -7.58 -9.25
C PHE A 382 -3.13 -6.25 -8.68
N ASN A 383 -4.32 -6.23 -8.09
CA ASN A 383 -4.85 -5.04 -7.40
C ASN A 383 -3.97 -4.64 -6.20
N ASN A 384 -3.45 -5.59 -5.44
CA ASN A 384 -2.51 -5.32 -4.35
C ASN A 384 -1.17 -4.77 -4.86
N MET A 385 -0.74 -5.17 -6.06
CA MET A 385 0.44 -4.61 -6.72
C MET A 385 0.20 -3.15 -7.10
N LEU A 386 -0.93 -2.81 -7.70
CA LEU A 386 -1.27 -1.42 -8.08
C LEU A 386 -1.40 -0.48 -6.87
N ASN A 387 -1.93 -0.99 -5.76
CA ASN A 387 -2.15 -0.21 -4.53
C ASN A 387 -0.91 -0.18 -3.62
N GLN A 388 0.29 0.07 -4.16
CA GLN A 388 1.49 0.30 -3.34
C GLN A 388 1.39 1.62 -2.58
N ASP A 389 2.01 1.66 -1.39
CA ASP A 389 2.29 2.94 -0.75
C ASP A 389 3.15 3.80 -1.68
N ALA A 390 2.71 5.02 -1.95
CA ALA A 390 3.50 5.98 -2.70
C ALA A 390 4.81 6.30 -1.93
N PRO A 391 5.88 6.75 -2.63
CA PRO A 391 7.17 7.03 -1.99
C PRO A 391 7.08 7.95 -0.76
N TYR A 392 6.23 8.98 -0.79
CA TYR A 392 6.04 9.89 0.35
C TYR A 392 5.35 9.22 1.55
N VAL A 393 4.47 8.24 1.32
CA VAL A 393 3.83 7.44 2.38
C VAL A 393 4.87 6.52 3.03
N LYS A 394 5.67 5.84 2.21
CA LYS A 394 6.79 5.01 2.68
C LYS A 394 7.77 5.83 3.53
N LEU A 395 8.10 7.05 3.08
CA LEU A 395 8.96 7.99 3.81
C LEU A 395 8.38 8.35 5.18
N ALA A 396 7.10 8.74 5.23
CA ALA A 396 6.43 9.12 6.48
C ALA A 396 6.40 7.94 7.47
N LYS A 397 6.03 6.74 7.02
CA LYS A 397 6.03 5.52 7.83
C LYS A 397 7.43 5.17 8.34
N TYR A 398 8.46 5.31 7.50
CA TYR A 398 9.85 5.07 7.91
C TYR A 398 10.29 6.03 9.01
N ILE A 399 10.15 7.35 8.81
CA ILE A 399 10.56 8.36 9.80
C ILE A 399 9.80 8.18 11.12
N ALA A 400 8.53 7.77 11.07
CA ALA A 400 7.71 7.51 12.25
C ALA A 400 8.08 6.23 13.02
N SER A 401 8.71 5.26 12.36
CA SER A 401 9.01 3.94 12.92
C SER A 401 10.47 3.74 13.32
N VAL A 402 11.39 4.54 12.76
CA VAL A 402 12.84 4.37 12.96
C VAL A 402 13.30 4.64 14.40
N GLY A 403 12.52 5.41 15.18
CA GLY A 403 12.75 5.63 16.62
C GLY A 403 14.00 6.43 16.99
N ARG A 404 14.71 7.01 16.00
CA ARG A 404 15.89 7.87 16.19
C ARG A 404 15.83 9.09 15.26
N GLU A 405 16.66 10.09 15.55
CA GLU A 405 16.94 11.18 14.61
C GLU A 405 17.62 10.63 13.35
N VAL A 406 17.16 11.06 12.18
CA VAL A 406 17.72 10.72 10.87
C VAL A 406 18.02 11.98 10.06
N THR A 407 19.14 11.98 9.36
CA THR A 407 19.54 13.07 8.47
C THR A 407 19.11 12.80 7.02
N GLN A 408 19.28 13.80 6.15
CA GLN A 408 19.14 13.62 4.69
C GLN A 408 20.01 12.48 4.13
N VAL A 409 21.17 12.23 4.74
CA VAL A 409 22.10 11.16 4.34
C VAL A 409 21.57 9.80 4.80
N ASP A 410 21.15 9.68 6.07
CA ASP A 410 20.54 8.45 6.59
C ASP A 410 19.33 8.01 5.74
N LEU A 411 18.49 8.97 5.34
CA LEU A 411 17.31 8.70 4.50
C LEU A 411 17.72 8.21 3.11
N ALA A 412 18.74 8.80 2.49
CA ALA A 412 19.22 8.41 1.17
C ALA A 412 19.89 7.02 1.16
N GLU A 413 20.54 6.64 2.27
CA GLU A 413 21.13 5.31 2.45
C GLU A 413 20.06 4.25 2.74
N ALA A 414 19.08 4.56 3.58
CA ALA A 414 18.07 3.60 4.01
C ALA A 414 16.94 3.37 2.99
N LEU A 415 16.60 4.39 2.20
CA LEU A 415 15.43 4.38 1.32
C LEU A 415 15.85 4.51 -0.15
N PRO A 416 15.77 3.41 -0.95
CA PRO A 416 16.17 3.42 -2.35
C PRO A 416 15.45 4.47 -3.22
N PHE A 417 14.20 4.80 -2.87
CA PHE A 417 13.39 5.81 -3.55
C PHE A 417 13.74 7.26 -3.14
N TYR A 418 14.52 7.46 -2.07
CA TYR A 418 14.88 8.79 -1.56
C TYR A 418 16.13 9.34 -2.26
N ARG A 419 16.02 9.56 -3.57
CA ARG A 419 17.12 9.98 -4.46
C ARG A 419 16.74 11.22 -5.26
N GLY A 420 17.68 11.74 -6.05
CA GLY A 420 17.46 12.88 -6.92
C GLY A 420 17.95 14.22 -6.37
N SER A 421 17.48 15.31 -6.98
CA SER A 421 17.89 16.67 -6.63
C SER A 421 17.38 17.07 -5.24
N VAL A 422 17.99 18.11 -4.66
CA VAL A 422 17.55 18.68 -3.37
C VAL A 422 16.06 19.06 -3.42
N LEU A 423 15.61 19.64 -4.54
CA LEU A 423 14.21 20.03 -4.73
C LEU A 423 13.27 18.83 -4.65
N GLN A 424 13.59 17.72 -5.32
CA GLN A 424 12.77 16.50 -5.30
C GLN A 424 12.64 15.91 -3.89
N LYS A 425 13.73 15.93 -3.12
CA LYS A 425 13.73 15.46 -1.72
C LYS A 425 12.88 16.34 -0.81
N VAL A 426 12.95 17.67 -0.99
CA VAL A 426 12.13 18.64 -0.25
C VAL A 426 10.65 18.44 -0.57
N ASP A 427 10.30 18.27 -1.84
CA ASP A 427 8.91 18.01 -2.25
C ASP A 427 8.39 16.70 -1.67
N LEU A 428 9.22 15.65 -1.66
CA LEU A 428 8.87 14.36 -1.09
C LEU A 428 8.63 14.43 0.43
N LEU A 429 9.47 15.16 1.17
CA LEU A 429 9.28 15.43 2.59
C LEU A 429 8.03 16.25 2.88
N SER A 430 7.72 17.23 2.03
CA SER A 430 6.50 18.04 2.12
C SER A 430 5.24 17.18 1.96
N MET A 431 5.23 16.30 0.95
CA MET A 431 4.16 15.33 0.73
C MET A 431 4.05 14.32 1.89
N ALA A 432 5.18 13.82 2.40
CA ALA A 432 5.22 12.89 3.52
C ALA A 432 4.66 13.52 4.80
N THR A 433 5.01 14.77 5.07
CA THR A 433 4.50 15.55 6.20
C THR A 433 2.99 15.75 6.07
N THR A 434 2.52 16.14 4.88
CA THR A 434 1.09 16.34 4.58
C THR A 434 0.28 15.06 4.78
N TRP A 435 0.76 13.93 4.24
CA TRP A 435 0.13 12.63 4.44
C TRP A 435 0.15 12.21 5.92
N GLY A 436 1.26 12.45 6.62
CA GLY A 436 1.39 12.13 8.04
C GLY A 436 0.33 12.84 8.88
N HIS A 437 0.08 14.13 8.62
CA HIS A 437 -0.96 14.90 9.31
C HIS A 437 -2.35 14.27 9.20
N GLN A 438 -2.71 13.73 8.04
CA GLN A 438 -4.00 13.07 7.82
C GLN A 438 -4.08 11.70 8.51
N ASN A 439 -2.92 11.08 8.80
CA ASN A 439 -2.81 9.71 9.29
C ASN A 439 -2.24 9.61 10.71
N SER A 440 -2.34 10.68 11.51
CA SER A 440 -1.85 10.73 12.90
C SER A 440 -0.34 10.48 13.04
N VAL A 441 0.45 10.83 12.03
CA VAL A 441 1.91 10.76 12.05
C VAL A 441 2.49 12.18 12.07
N ILE A 442 3.36 12.47 13.02
CA ILE A 442 4.12 13.71 13.07
C ILE A 442 5.51 13.47 12.49
N ILE A 443 5.98 14.43 11.70
CA ILE A 443 7.39 14.56 11.33
C ILE A 443 7.88 15.91 11.88
N LYS A 444 8.90 15.89 12.74
CA LYS A 444 9.56 17.07 13.31
C LYS A 444 10.88 17.28 12.60
N GLN A 445 11.23 18.54 12.37
CA GLN A 445 12.46 18.95 11.69
C GLN A 445 13.27 19.84 12.64
N LYS A 446 14.55 19.53 12.82
CA LYS A 446 15.49 20.31 13.64
C LYS A 446 16.72 20.63 12.79
N MET A 447 17.17 21.88 12.85
CA MET A 447 18.40 22.33 12.19
C MET A 447 19.47 22.57 13.25
N ASP A 448 20.62 21.92 13.13
CA ASP A 448 21.75 22.03 14.06
C ASP A 448 23.06 22.07 13.26
N ASN A 449 23.84 23.14 13.39
CA ASN A 449 25.09 23.37 12.66
C ASN A 449 24.98 23.15 11.13
N ASN A 450 23.90 23.66 10.50
CA ASN A 450 23.56 23.45 9.07
C ASN A 450 23.26 22.00 8.67
N ILE A 451 23.07 21.10 9.62
CA ILE A 451 22.60 19.73 9.40
C ILE A 451 21.13 19.65 9.77
N GLU A 452 20.34 19.05 8.89
CA GLU A 452 18.91 18.86 9.07
C GLU A 452 18.63 17.46 9.61
N PHE A 453 17.90 17.41 10.73
CA PHE A 453 17.48 16.20 11.44
C PHE A 453 15.97 16.06 11.39
N PHE A 454 15.51 14.84 11.14
CA PHE A 454 14.10 14.47 11.15
C PHE A 454 13.82 13.44 12.24
N THR A 455 12.70 13.60 12.93
CA THR A 455 12.12 12.59 13.81
C THR A 455 10.65 12.42 13.53
N GLY A 456 10.10 11.23 13.74
CA GLY A 456 8.67 11.02 13.61
C GLY A 456 8.08 10.17 14.71
N GLU A 457 6.80 10.36 14.94
CA GLU A 457 6.02 9.58 15.89
C GLU A 457 4.57 9.41 15.39
N THR A 458 3.98 8.24 15.67
CA THR A 458 2.54 8.02 15.46
C THR A 458 1.79 8.36 16.74
N LEU A 459 0.86 9.31 16.67
CA LEU A 459 0.08 9.78 17.80
C LEU A 459 -1.10 8.87 18.11
N LYS A 460 -1.33 8.65 19.41
CA LYS A 460 -2.52 7.95 19.91
C LYS A 460 -3.63 8.98 20.20
N LYS A 461 -4.84 8.75 19.67
CA LYS A 461 -6.01 9.60 19.97
C LYS A 461 -6.35 9.55 21.47
N THR A 462 -6.75 10.69 22.02
CA THR A 462 -7.23 10.80 23.40
C THR A 462 -8.59 10.13 23.54
N SER A 463 -8.80 9.42 24.65
CA SER A 463 -10.13 9.04 25.12
C SER A 463 -10.52 9.92 26.30
N LEU A 464 -11.72 10.49 26.26
CA LEU A 464 -12.26 11.30 27.37
C LEU A 464 -12.49 10.48 28.64
N ASP A 465 -12.48 9.15 28.58
CA ASP A 465 -12.57 8.28 29.76
C ASP A 465 -11.21 8.04 30.44
N HIS A 466 -10.11 8.38 29.76
CA HIS A 466 -8.75 8.07 30.17
C HIS A 466 -7.83 9.29 30.14
N LEU A 467 -8.15 10.31 30.94
CA LEU A 467 -7.31 11.51 31.08
C LEU A 467 -6.22 11.31 32.13
N PHE A 468 -4.99 11.72 31.81
CA PHE A 468 -3.82 11.47 32.65
C PHE A 468 -3.70 12.54 33.72
N LEU A 469 -3.83 12.13 34.98
CA LEU A 469 -3.73 13.00 36.13
C LEU A 469 -2.96 12.28 37.24
N SER A 470 -2.40 13.05 38.15
CA SER A 470 -1.91 12.53 39.42
C SER A 470 -2.33 13.43 40.56
N HIS A 471 -2.61 12.86 41.72
CA HIS A 471 -3.02 13.61 42.91
C HIS A 471 -2.40 13.08 44.20
N SER A 472 -2.28 13.95 45.20
CA SER A 472 -1.77 13.65 46.55
C SER A 472 -2.34 14.62 47.58
N ALA A 473 -2.41 14.19 48.84
CA ALA A 473 -2.64 15.11 49.97
C ALA A 473 -1.37 15.93 50.28
N ASP A 474 -0.19 15.45 49.88
CA ASP A 474 1.09 16.15 50.05
C ASP A 474 1.43 17.01 48.82
N VAL A 475 2.16 18.10 49.03
CA VAL A 475 2.53 19.06 47.97
C VAL A 475 3.60 18.50 47.02
N ALA A 476 4.41 17.55 47.46
CA ALA A 476 5.59 17.04 46.75
C ALA A 476 5.66 15.51 46.63
N VAL A 477 5.14 14.72 47.57
CA VAL A 477 5.27 13.25 47.58
C VAL A 477 3.92 12.52 47.54
N ALA A 478 3.95 11.19 47.49
CA ALA A 478 2.79 10.30 47.50
C ALA A 478 1.74 10.55 46.40
N TYR A 479 2.16 11.09 45.24
CA TYR A 479 1.30 11.26 44.07
C TYR A 479 0.90 9.90 43.50
N LYS A 480 -0.41 9.69 43.35
CA LYS A 480 -1.00 8.53 42.69
C LYS A 480 -1.32 8.89 41.24
N ASN A 481 -0.75 8.14 40.30
CA ASN A 481 -1.08 8.24 38.89
C ASN A 481 -2.46 7.64 38.65
N VAL A 482 -3.36 8.37 38.02
CA VAL A 482 -4.71 7.92 37.68
C VAL A 482 -5.04 8.21 36.23
N GLN A 483 -5.99 7.44 35.69
CA GLN A 483 -6.70 7.75 34.46
C GLN A 483 -8.14 8.02 34.83
N ALA A 484 -8.63 9.22 34.56
CA ALA A 484 -9.95 9.66 34.99
C ALA A 484 -10.82 10.08 33.81
N PRO A 485 -12.14 9.84 33.88
CA PRO A 485 -13.06 10.33 32.87
C PRO A 485 -13.31 11.83 33.05
N PHE A 486 -13.39 12.55 31.93
CA PHE A 486 -13.58 14.00 31.89
C PHE A 486 -14.80 14.47 32.68
N HIS A 487 -15.90 13.72 32.59
CA HIS A 487 -17.17 14.04 33.25
C HIS A 487 -17.15 13.88 34.79
N LYS A 488 -16.03 13.39 35.37
CA LYS A 488 -15.84 13.24 36.82
C LYS A 488 -14.68 14.06 37.37
N LEU A 489 -14.11 14.97 36.58
CA LEU A 489 -13.00 15.81 37.05
C LEU A 489 -13.40 16.75 38.19
N ASP A 490 -14.70 17.03 38.36
CA ASP A 490 -15.25 17.77 39.49
C ASP A 490 -14.99 17.05 40.83
N GLU A 491 -15.02 15.71 40.84
CA GLU A 491 -14.69 14.89 42.02
C GLU A 491 -13.26 15.17 42.51
N LEU A 492 -12.29 15.30 41.59
CA LEU A 492 -10.89 15.60 41.92
C LEU A 492 -10.72 17.04 42.41
N VAL A 493 -11.23 18.02 41.67
CA VAL A 493 -10.97 19.44 41.99
C VAL A 493 -11.68 19.88 43.27
N LYS A 494 -12.71 19.16 43.72
CA LYS A 494 -13.43 19.39 44.99
C LYS A 494 -12.93 18.57 46.17
N MET A 495 -11.87 17.75 46.01
CA MET A 495 -11.28 17.06 47.16
C MET A 495 -10.77 18.05 48.21
N ASP A 496 -10.87 17.68 49.48
CA ASP A 496 -10.40 18.53 50.59
C ASP A 496 -8.87 18.45 50.71
N ASP A 497 -8.22 19.61 50.76
CA ASP A 497 -6.76 19.77 50.93
C ASP A 497 -5.88 18.81 50.11
N HIS A 498 -6.20 18.67 48.82
CA HIS A 498 -5.43 17.87 47.87
C HIS A 498 -4.71 18.72 46.84
N ASN A 499 -3.69 18.11 46.24
CA ASN A 499 -2.88 18.66 45.17
C ASN A 499 -2.96 17.72 43.97
N TRP A 500 -2.93 18.27 42.76
CA TRP A 500 -2.93 17.48 41.53
C TRP A 500 -2.13 18.13 40.42
N PHE A 501 -1.78 17.34 39.41
CA PHE A 501 -1.17 17.82 38.17
C PHE A 501 -1.47 16.87 37.00
N ASN A 502 -1.27 17.34 35.77
CA ASN A 502 -1.71 16.71 34.52
C ASN A 502 -0.67 15.78 33.88
N HIS A 503 0.24 15.21 34.68
CA HIS A 503 1.24 14.23 34.27
C HIS A 503 1.34 13.11 35.31
N HIS A 504 2.04 12.03 34.96
CA HIS A 504 2.36 10.92 35.84
C HIS A 504 3.80 11.02 36.38
N THR A 505 4.04 10.41 37.55
CA THR A 505 5.38 10.27 38.13
C THR A 505 5.84 8.81 38.14
N SER A 506 7.15 8.58 38.07
CA SER A 506 7.74 7.24 38.23
C SER A 506 7.84 6.80 39.71
N THR A 507 8.00 7.76 40.63
CA THR A 507 8.33 7.49 42.05
C THR A 507 7.27 7.99 43.05
N GLY A 508 6.16 8.57 42.57
CA GLY A 508 5.19 9.25 43.44
C GLY A 508 5.65 10.62 43.95
N ARG A 509 6.82 11.12 43.51
CA ARG A 509 7.34 12.44 43.86
C ARG A 509 7.21 13.41 42.69
N ARG A 510 6.57 14.56 42.91
CA ARG A 510 6.42 15.66 41.93
C ARG A 510 7.70 16.48 41.87
N HIS A 511 8.61 16.04 40.99
CA HIS A 511 9.85 16.72 40.63
C HIS A 511 10.13 16.43 39.15
N GLU A 512 10.75 17.34 38.40
CA GLU A 512 10.91 17.17 36.94
C GLU A 512 11.61 15.87 36.55
N ASP A 513 12.66 15.47 37.28
CA ASP A 513 13.37 14.20 37.04
C ASP A 513 12.49 12.95 37.20
N ASN A 514 11.37 13.08 37.93
CA ASN A 514 10.44 11.98 38.18
C ASN A 514 9.19 12.03 37.28
N VAL A 515 9.01 13.09 36.48
CA VAL A 515 7.84 13.21 35.59
C VAL A 515 8.02 12.31 34.36
N VAL A 516 7.04 11.44 34.13
CA VAL A 516 7.03 10.55 32.97
C VAL A 516 6.44 11.29 31.76
N PRO A 517 7.09 11.25 30.58
CA PRO A 517 6.52 11.83 29.36
C PRO A 517 5.16 11.22 29.00
N GLY A 518 4.13 12.05 28.96
CA GLY A 518 2.76 11.63 28.66
C GLY A 518 1.71 12.56 29.26
N PHE A 519 0.95 13.24 28.42
CA PHE A 519 -0.22 14.04 28.82
C PHE A 519 -1.25 14.11 27.70
N ASN A 520 -2.51 14.36 28.08
CA ASN A 520 -3.61 14.55 27.14
C ASN A 520 -4.62 15.60 27.64
N VAL A 521 -4.24 16.37 28.65
CA VAL A 521 -4.99 17.52 29.18
C VAL A 521 -4.02 18.66 29.40
N VAL A 522 -4.41 19.87 29.02
CA VAL A 522 -3.71 21.12 29.32
C VAL A 522 -4.51 21.89 30.36
N VAL A 523 -3.80 22.56 31.27
CA VAL A 523 -4.41 23.39 32.32
C VAL A 523 -3.96 24.83 32.12
N ILE A 524 -4.92 25.75 32.07
CA ILE A 524 -4.70 27.20 31.99
C ILE A 524 -5.11 27.82 33.32
N ASP A 525 -4.24 28.62 33.93
CA ASP A 525 -4.48 29.32 35.19
C ASP A 525 -4.80 30.80 34.89
N VAL A 526 -5.93 31.28 35.41
CA VAL A 526 -6.39 32.68 35.24
C VAL A 526 -6.45 33.31 36.64
N ASP A 527 -5.73 34.42 36.83
CA ASP A 527 -5.51 35.09 38.13
C ASP A 527 -6.15 36.49 38.20
N GLY A 528 -7.36 36.62 37.63
CA GLY A 528 -8.18 37.83 37.74
C GLY A 528 -8.15 38.77 36.53
N GLU A 529 -7.51 38.37 35.44
CA GLU A 529 -7.37 39.17 34.22
C GLU A 529 -8.66 39.22 33.39
N ILE A 530 -9.52 38.21 33.51
CA ILE A 530 -10.77 38.12 32.74
C ILE A 530 -11.92 37.52 33.58
N GLN A 531 -13.15 37.97 33.31
CA GLN A 531 -14.35 37.42 33.93
C GLN A 531 -14.67 36.01 33.41
N LEU A 532 -15.18 35.15 34.30
CA LEU A 532 -15.49 33.74 33.99
C LEU A 532 -16.49 33.62 32.81
N ASP A 533 -17.55 34.42 32.80
CA ASP A 533 -18.58 34.40 31.75
C ASP A 533 -18.01 34.79 30.37
N LYS A 534 -17.05 35.72 30.34
CA LYS A 534 -16.39 36.14 29.08
C LYS A 534 -15.53 35.00 28.52
N VAL A 535 -14.85 34.24 29.38
CA VAL A 535 -14.12 33.03 28.96
C VAL A 535 -15.08 31.98 28.42
N HIS A 536 -16.22 31.77 29.09
CA HIS A 536 -17.22 30.81 28.61
C HIS A 536 -17.77 31.18 27.23
N PHE A 537 -18.01 32.47 26.99
CA PHE A 537 -18.43 32.99 25.70
C PHE A 537 -17.35 32.86 24.63
N LEU A 538 -16.09 33.19 24.91
CA LEU A 538 -15.00 33.15 23.94
C LEU A 538 -14.69 31.73 23.48
N LEU A 539 -14.74 30.76 24.41
CA LEU A 539 -14.41 29.36 24.17
C LEU A 539 -15.61 28.51 23.73
N GLU A 540 -16.76 29.13 23.42
CA GLU A 540 -17.95 28.42 22.96
C GLU A 540 -17.62 27.54 21.73
N GLY A 541 -17.97 26.25 21.83
CA GLY A 541 -17.67 25.22 20.82
C GLY A 541 -16.60 24.21 21.27
N PHE A 542 -15.66 24.63 22.11
CA PHE A 542 -14.63 23.74 22.67
C PHE A 542 -15.16 22.92 23.86
N LYS A 543 -14.63 21.70 24.00
CA LYS A 543 -14.77 20.87 25.20
C LYS A 543 -13.75 21.32 26.24
N TYR A 544 -14.21 21.80 27.39
CA TYR A 544 -13.36 22.18 28.52
C TYR A 544 -14.16 22.16 29.83
N MET A 545 -13.43 22.14 30.95
CA MET A 545 -14.00 22.31 32.29
C MET A 545 -13.34 23.52 32.94
N THR A 546 -14.12 24.39 33.57
CA THR A 546 -13.57 25.43 34.45
C THR A 546 -13.86 25.13 35.91
N HIS A 547 -12.94 25.48 36.80
CA HIS A 547 -13.22 25.46 38.25
C HIS A 547 -12.59 26.65 38.98
N THR A 548 -13.28 27.21 39.97
CA THR A 548 -12.78 28.34 40.76
C THR A 548 -11.69 27.91 41.76
N THR A 549 -10.72 28.80 42.02
CA THR A 549 -9.66 28.56 43.02
C THR A 549 -10.10 29.04 44.41
N LYS A 550 -9.36 28.67 45.48
CA LYS A 550 -9.66 29.14 46.85
C LYS A 550 -9.62 30.67 47.00
N SER A 551 -8.95 31.38 46.09
CA SER A 551 -8.79 32.85 46.11
C SER A 551 -9.79 33.58 45.22
N HIS A 552 -10.77 32.85 44.64
CA HIS A 552 -11.80 33.41 43.78
C HIS A 552 -12.74 34.33 44.57
N THR A 553 -13.11 35.46 43.96
CA THR A 553 -14.11 36.40 44.48
C THR A 553 -14.95 36.95 43.33
N ALA A 554 -16.13 37.50 43.63
CA ALA A 554 -16.99 38.11 42.61
C ALA A 554 -16.31 39.29 41.87
N SER A 555 -15.41 40.02 42.53
CA SER A 555 -14.68 41.15 41.94
C SER A 555 -13.37 40.74 41.24
N SER A 556 -12.74 39.64 41.65
CA SER A 556 -11.51 39.10 41.07
C SER A 556 -11.68 37.61 40.79
N ASN A 557 -11.96 37.30 39.51
CA ASN A 557 -12.25 35.95 39.04
C ASN A 557 -10.96 35.14 38.89
N ARG A 558 -10.68 34.26 39.84
CA ARG A 558 -9.57 33.32 39.77
C ARG A 558 -10.06 31.90 39.54
N PHE A 559 -9.63 31.28 38.44
CA PHE A 559 -10.13 29.97 38.03
C PHE A 559 -9.13 29.27 37.11
N ARG A 560 -9.35 27.97 36.89
CA ARG A 560 -8.57 27.17 35.95
C ARG A 560 -9.45 26.61 34.86
N ILE A 561 -8.86 26.44 33.68
CA ILE A 561 -9.49 25.82 32.52
C ILE A 561 -8.75 24.53 32.20
N LEU A 562 -9.46 23.41 32.11
CA LEU A 562 -8.91 22.11 31.72
C LEU A 562 -9.37 21.79 30.30
N PHE A 563 -8.42 21.71 29.37
CA PHE A 563 -8.64 21.37 27.97
C PHE A 563 -8.16 19.95 27.68
N PRO A 564 -9.07 18.98 27.42
CA PRO A 564 -8.67 17.72 26.81
C PRO A 564 -8.14 17.94 25.38
N LEU A 565 -7.02 17.31 25.08
CA LEU A 565 -6.39 17.31 23.75
C LEU A 565 -6.98 16.22 22.87
N ASN A 566 -6.89 16.37 21.55
CA ASN A 566 -7.26 15.30 20.59
C ASN A 566 -6.28 14.11 20.56
N TYR A 567 -5.02 14.30 20.98
CA TYR A 567 -3.99 13.26 21.03
C TYR A 567 -3.25 13.21 22.37
N ASN A 568 -2.75 12.02 22.72
CA ASN A 568 -1.79 11.81 23.79
C ASN A 568 -0.40 12.25 23.31
N LEU A 569 0.21 13.21 24.01
CA LEU A 569 1.51 13.74 23.68
C LEU A 569 2.60 13.28 24.66
N LYS A 570 3.80 13.07 24.14
CA LYS A 570 5.01 12.75 24.92
C LYS A 570 6.07 13.81 24.65
N LEU A 571 6.05 14.88 25.42
CA LEU A 571 7.00 15.98 25.29
C LEU A 571 8.02 15.94 26.44
N ASN A 572 9.28 16.24 26.12
CA ASN A 572 10.30 16.52 27.12
C ASN A 572 10.03 17.89 27.76
N GLU A 573 10.87 18.32 28.71
CA GLU A 573 10.66 19.58 29.42
C GLU A 573 10.68 20.81 28.49
N GLU A 574 11.68 20.89 27.61
CA GLU A 574 11.85 22.01 26.66
C GLU A 574 10.66 22.09 25.68
N ASP A 575 10.31 20.97 25.07
CA ASP A 575 9.22 20.88 24.10
C ASP A 575 7.86 21.14 24.76
N PHE A 576 7.65 20.70 26.00
CA PHE A 576 6.41 20.99 26.74
C PHE A 576 6.30 22.48 27.07
N LYS A 577 7.41 23.11 27.49
CA LYS A 577 7.42 24.54 27.78
C LYS A 577 7.13 25.36 26.53
N GLU A 578 7.75 25.04 25.39
CA GLU A 578 7.44 25.71 24.12
C GLU A 578 6.00 25.41 23.66
N PHE A 579 5.50 24.18 23.85
CA PHE A 579 4.10 23.84 23.59
C PHE A 579 3.14 24.73 24.38
N MET A 580 3.38 24.91 25.68
CA MET A 580 2.54 25.76 26.54
C MET A 580 2.61 27.24 26.14
N ILE A 581 3.79 27.76 25.78
CA ILE A 581 3.92 29.11 25.22
C ILE A 581 3.05 29.27 23.97
N ASN A 582 3.07 28.29 23.05
CA ASN A 582 2.24 28.33 21.84
C ASN A 582 0.73 28.31 22.18
N VAL A 583 0.32 27.63 23.26
CA VAL A 583 -1.07 27.63 23.76
C VAL A 583 -1.43 29.00 24.34
N PHE A 584 -0.56 29.59 25.17
CA PHE A 584 -0.80 30.91 25.77
C PHE A 584 -0.93 32.01 24.71
N GLU A 585 -0.07 32.02 23.69
CA GLU A 585 -0.15 32.95 22.56
C GLU A 585 -1.43 32.81 21.74
N TRP A 586 -2.06 31.62 21.76
CA TRP A 586 -3.25 31.33 20.98
C TRP A 586 -4.55 31.76 21.69
N LEU A 587 -4.53 31.88 23.02
CA LEU A 587 -5.72 32.24 23.79
C LEU A 587 -6.13 33.70 23.53
N PRO A 588 -7.45 34.00 23.49
CA PRO A 588 -7.95 35.35 23.28
C PRO A 588 -7.82 36.27 24.50
N PHE A 589 -7.29 35.78 25.61
CA PHE A 589 -7.23 36.48 26.89
C PHE A 589 -5.92 36.19 27.62
N ASP A 590 -5.56 37.08 28.54
CA ASP A 590 -4.36 36.92 29.35
C ASP A 590 -4.55 35.84 30.41
N CYS A 591 -3.45 35.15 30.72
CA CYS A 591 -3.40 34.07 31.71
C CYS A 591 -1.99 34.00 32.33
N ASP A 592 -1.84 33.25 33.43
CA ASP A 592 -0.53 33.06 34.07
C ASP A 592 0.36 32.13 33.22
N THR A 593 1.27 32.76 32.46
CA THR A 593 2.23 32.07 31.59
C THR A 593 3.36 31.37 32.36
N ALA A 594 3.54 31.65 33.65
CA ALA A 594 4.52 30.96 34.49
C ALA A 594 4.10 29.52 34.85
N THR A 595 2.93 29.07 34.39
CA THR A 595 2.38 27.74 34.67
C THR A 595 2.77 26.65 33.67
N GLY A 596 3.57 26.97 32.65
CA GLY A 596 3.94 26.06 31.55
C GLY A 596 4.94 24.92 31.88
N HIS A 597 5.05 24.50 33.14
CA HIS A 597 5.96 23.42 33.57
C HIS A 597 5.23 22.09 33.70
N ARG A 598 5.87 20.96 33.35
CA ARG A 598 5.23 19.63 33.42
C ARG A 598 4.88 19.24 34.86
N SER A 599 5.70 19.64 35.82
CA SER A 599 5.49 19.41 37.26
C SER A 599 4.62 20.48 37.94
N ARG A 600 3.96 21.38 37.20
CA ARG A 600 3.13 22.45 37.78
C ARG A 600 2.00 21.85 38.61
N LYS A 601 1.91 22.28 39.87
CA LYS A 601 0.95 21.81 40.86
C LYS A 601 -0.29 22.69 40.90
N TRP A 602 -1.44 22.05 40.97
CA TRP A 602 -2.75 22.67 41.17
C TRP A 602 -3.31 22.29 42.54
N LEU A 603 -3.91 23.26 43.25
CA LEU A 603 -4.58 23.02 44.53
C LEU A 603 -6.08 22.78 44.30
N THR A 604 -6.68 21.81 45.00
CA THR A 604 -8.12 21.57 44.99
C THR A 604 -8.86 22.65 45.80
N ASN A 605 -10.16 22.80 45.53
CA ASN A 605 -11.05 23.69 46.26
C ASN A 605 -12.40 22.99 46.45
N LYS A 606 -12.68 22.57 47.69
CA LYS A 606 -13.93 21.89 48.08
C LYS A 606 -15.19 22.70 47.75
N GLY A 607 -15.09 24.03 47.83
CA GLY A 607 -16.15 24.96 47.44
C GLY A 607 -16.02 25.46 46.00
N ALA A 608 -15.32 24.74 45.11
CA ALA A 608 -15.16 25.18 43.73
C ALA A 608 -16.49 25.13 42.98
N ASP A 609 -16.80 26.24 42.32
CA ASP A 609 -17.81 26.28 41.28
C ASP A 609 -17.20 25.65 40.03
N VAL A 610 -17.85 24.60 39.52
CA VAL A 610 -17.40 23.84 38.36
C VAL A 610 -18.39 24.02 37.23
N TYR A 611 -17.86 24.29 36.04
CA TYR A 611 -18.64 24.36 34.81
C TYR A 611 -18.04 23.45 33.76
N TYR A 612 -18.91 22.65 33.14
CA TYR A 612 -18.58 21.83 31.98
C TYR A 612 -19.13 22.49 30.73
N SER A 613 -18.27 22.72 29.74
CA SER A 613 -18.71 23.29 28.48
C SER A 613 -19.62 22.33 27.71
N LYS A 614 -20.54 22.92 26.93
CA LYS A 614 -21.42 22.19 26.01
C LYS A 614 -20.78 21.90 24.66
N GLY A 615 -19.58 22.42 24.40
CA GLY A 615 -18.87 22.19 23.16
C GLY A 615 -18.30 20.77 23.07
N ASP A 616 -18.10 20.28 21.85
CA ASP A 616 -17.59 18.92 21.59
C ASP A 616 -16.19 18.93 20.96
N GLU A 617 -15.67 20.09 20.57
CA GLU A 617 -14.36 20.20 19.92
C GLU A 617 -13.23 20.08 20.96
N LEU A 618 -12.43 19.01 20.87
CA LEU A 618 -11.20 18.88 21.65
C LEU A 618 -10.13 19.85 21.12
N LEU A 619 -9.23 20.28 22.00
CA LEU A 619 -8.15 21.18 21.61
C LEU A 619 -7.17 20.45 20.66
N ASP A 620 -6.99 20.98 19.43
CA ASP A 620 -6.07 20.39 18.45
C ASP A 620 -4.62 20.58 18.86
N ALA A 621 -4.04 19.55 19.48
CA ALA A 621 -2.69 19.59 20.01
C ALA A 621 -1.65 19.89 18.92
N MET A 622 -1.92 19.48 17.67
CA MET A 622 -1.02 19.64 16.53
C MET A 622 -0.70 21.10 16.19
N LEU A 623 -1.54 22.06 16.62
CA LEU A 623 -1.28 23.49 16.44
C LEU A 623 -0.11 24.00 17.27
N PHE A 624 0.19 23.30 18.38
CA PHE A 624 1.07 23.80 19.43
C PHE A 624 2.36 22.98 19.55
N ILE A 625 2.47 21.82 18.89
CA ILE A 625 3.67 20.99 18.93
C ILE A 625 4.85 21.74 18.28
N PRO A 626 5.95 21.97 19.03
CA PRO A 626 7.14 22.62 18.52
C PRO A 626 7.72 21.95 17.27
N ARG A 627 8.42 22.72 16.44
CA ARG A 627 9.19 22.21 15.29
C ARG A 627 8.35 21.39 14.28
N THR A 628 7.07 21.73 14.17
CA THR A 628 6.14 21.21 13.16
C THR A 628 5.75 22.30 12.16
N SER A 629 5.41 21.90 10.94
CA SER A 629 4.96 22.83 9.90
C SER A 629 3.68 23.60 10.27
N LYS A 630 2.75 22.97 11.00
CA LYS A 630 1.53 23.62 11.52
C LYS A 630 1.86 24.74 12.51
N ASN A 631 2.75 24.49 13.47
CA ASN A 631 3.13 25.52 14.44
C ASN A 631 3.90 26.67 13.75
N ALA A 632 4.78 26.36 12.80
CA ALA A 632 5.47 27.38 12.00
C ALA A 632 4.48 28.27 11.23
N LYS A 633 3.46 27.66 10.60
CA LYS A 633 2.39 28.39 9.91
C LYS A 633 1.57 29.26 10.87
N ARG A 634 1.19 28.72 12.04
CA ARG A 634 0.51 29.47 13.12
C ARG A 634 1.32 30.71 13.52
N LYS A 635 2.60 30.53 13.84
CA LYS A 635 3.51 31.63 14.21
C LYS A 635 3.61 32.68 13.10
N SER A 636 3.71 32.26 11.83
CA SER A 636 3.71 33.19 10.69
C SER A 636 2.39 33.98 10.56
N THR A 637 1.23 33.33 10.75
CA THR A 637 -0.07 34.02 10.74
C THR A 637 -0.18 35.04 11.87
N ILE A 638 0.27 34.69 13.09
CA ILE A 638 0.28 35.61 14.23
C ILE A 638 1.21 36.80 13.98
N ASN A 639 2.40 36.56 13.40
CA ASN A 639 3.35 37.62 13.06
C ASN A 639 2.78 38.60 12.02
N ASN A 640 1.96 38.14 11.08
CA ASN A 640 1.27 39.01 10.12
C ASN A 640 0.15 39.85 10.76
N MET A 641 -0.22 39.57 12.01
CA MET A 641 -1.30 40.22 12.76
C MET A 641 -0.77 40.97 14.00
N MET A 642 0.51 41.38 14.01
CA MET A 642 1.13 42.01 15.18
C MET A 642 0.39 43.26 15.68
N ASP A 643 -0.24 44.02 14.78
CA ASP A 643 -0.97 45.26 15.08
C ASP A 643 -2.38 45.06 15.66
N LEU A 644 -2.75 43.82 15.99
CA LEU A 644 -4.04 43.43 16.58
C LEU A 644 -3.84 42.90 18.00
N ASN A 645 -4.81 43.15 18.89
CA ASN A 645 -4.83 42.53 20.22
C ASN A 645 -5.27 41.04 20.15
N ASN A 646 -5.07 40.28 21.23
CA ASN A 646 -5.34 38.83 21.27
C ASN A 646 -6.80 38.48 20.94
N VAL A 647 -7.76 39.29 21.40
CA VAL A 647 -9.19 39.11 21.12
C VAL A 647 -9.47 39.33 19.63
N GLU A 648 -8.91 40.38 19.03
CA GLU A 648 -9.10 40.69 17.61
C GLU A 648 -8.49 39.60 16.71
N ARG A 649 -7.28 39.10 17.05
CA ARG A 649 -6.65 37.96 16.36
C ARG A 649 -7.49 36.70 16.44
N TRP A 650 -8.11 36.43 17.59
CA TRP A 650 -9.00 35.29 17.78
C TRP A 650 -10.22 35.33 16.86
N PHE A 651 -10.90 36.49 16.79
CA PHE A 651 -12.07 36.63 15.94
C PHE A 651 -11.69 36.56 14.45
N ILE A 652 -10.61 37.21 14.02
CA ILE A 652 -10.14 37.16 12.61
C ILE A 652 -9.73 35.74 12.22
N SER A 653 -8.95 35.04 13.04
CA SER A 653 -8.55 33.65 12.75
C SER A 653 -9.72 32.67 12.72
N SER A 654 -10.83 33.03 13.38
CA SER A 654 -12.09 32.28 13.40
C SER A 654 -13.06 32.65 12.26
N MET A 655 -12.77 33.69 11.47
CA MET A 655 -13.57 34.14 10.32
C MET A 655 -13.32 33.28 9.07
N LYS A 656 -13.74 32.01 9.12
CA LYS A 656 -13.78 31.13 7.93
C LYS A 656 -15.03 31.38 7.08
N GLU A 657 -15.00 30.92 5.84
CA GLU A 657 -16.11 31.02 4.89
C GLU A 657 -17.42 30.49 5.51
N GLY A 658 -18.48 31.30 5.48
CA GLY A 658 -19.80 30.99 6.08
C GLY A 658 -20.01 31.35 7.57
N LYS A 659 -18.96 31.65 8.35
CA LYS A 659 -19.09 32.03 9.78
C LYS A 659 -18.78 33.49 10.09
N ARG A 660 -18.38 34.29 9.09
CA ARG A 660 -17.92 35.69 9.23
C ARG A 660 -18.90 36.59 9.97
N ASN A 661 -20.16 36.61 9.52
CA ASN A 661 -21.21 37.46 10.09
C ASN A 661 -21.43 37.13 11.58
N ASN A 662 -21.53 35.85 11.92
CA ASN A 662 -21.69 35.38 13.30
C ASN A 662 -20.48 35.74 14.18
N GLN A 663 -19.25 35.68 13.66
CA GLN A 663 -18.06 36.07 14.43
C GLN A 663 -18.00 37.57 14.70
N LEU A 664 -18.38 38.40 13.72
CA LEU A 664 -18.48 39.85 13.93
C LEU A 664 -19.60 40.21 14.91
N ILE A 665 -20.74 39.50 14.89
CA ILE A 665 -21.80 39.66 15.90
C ILE A 665 -21.27 39.28 17.28
N ARG A 666 -20.57 38.16 17.42
CA ARG A 666 -19.99 37.75 18.71
C ARG A 666 -18.98 38.76 19.23
N TYR A 667 -18.14 39.31 18.36
CA TYR A 667 -17.24 40.40 18.71
C TYR A 667 -18.00 41.66 19.16
N ALA A 668 -19.07 42.03 18.45
CA ALA A 668 -19.92 43.15 18.82
C ALA A 668 -20.54 42.99 20.23
N LEU A 669 -21.07 41.80 20.53
CA LEU A 669 -21.63 41.46 21.84
C LEU A 669 -20.58 41.56 22.95
N LEU A 670 -19.35 41.09 22.71
CA LEU A 670 -18.25 41.21 23.65
C LEU A 670 -17.88 42.69 23.94
N LEU A 671 -17.93 43.55 22.92
CA LEU A 671 -17.70 44.99 23.09
C LEU A 671 -18.83 45.64 23.91
N ILE A 672 -20.09 45.24 23.71
CA ILE A 672 -21.22 45.67 24.55
C ILE A 672 -21.00 45.26 26.01
N ASP A 673 -20.57 44.02 26.26
CA ASP A 673 -20.22 43.51 27.60
C ASP A 673 -19.01 44.22 28.22
N SER A 674 -18.23 44.92 27.41
CA SER A 674 -17.05 45.67 27.86
C SER A 674 -17.34 47.17 28.03
N GLY A 675 -18.60 47.59 27.88
CA GLY A 675 -19.05 48.96 28.17
C GLY A 675 -18.83 49.97 27.04
N TYR A 676 -18.48 49.52 25.83
CA TYR A 676 -18.30 50.43 24.69
C TYR A 676 -19.63 51.01 24.21
N SER A 677 -19.60 52.26 23.73
CA SER A 677 -20.75 52.90 23.09
C SER A 677 -21.02 52.32 21.70
N LEU A 678 -22.24 52.49 21.20
CA LEU A 678 -22.63 51.97 19.88
C LEU A 678 -21.73 52.47 18.74
N VAL A 679 -21.28 53.73 18.83
CA VAL A 679 -20.38 54.36 17.84
C VAL A 679 -18.99 53.72 17.88
N GLU A 680 -18.45 53.47 19.07
CA GLU A 680 -17.15 52.80 19.24
C GLU A 680 -17.21 51.34 18.80
N ILE A 681 -18.33 50.65 19.07
CA ILE A 681 -18.58 49.29 18.60
C ILE A 681 -18.58 49.23 17.08
N GLU A 682 -19.30 50.14 16.42
CA GLU A 682 -19.33 50.24 14.96
C GLU A 682 -17.92 50.43 14.39
N GLN A 683 -17.16 51.41 14.90
CA GLN A 683 -15.80 51.68 14.46
C GLN A 683 -14.86 50.47 14.62
N LYS A 684 -14.94 49.77 15.75
CA LYS A 684 -14.13 48.57 16.02
C LYS A 684 -14.51 47.39 15.12
N ILE A 685 -15.79 47.22 14.80
CA ILE A 685 -16.25 46.18 13.87
C ILE A 685 -15.75 46.45 12.45
N PHE A 686 -15.86 47.70 11.97
CA PHE A 686 -15.35 48.07 10.65
C PHE A 686 -13.83 47.90 10.55
N ASN A 687 -13.08 48.31 11.57
CA ASN A 687 -11.63 48.13 11.62
C ASN A 687 -11.21 46.66 11.64
N LEU A 688 -11.91 45.82 12.42
CA LEU A 688 -11.66 44.38 12.45
C LEU A 688 -11.97 43.74 11.09
N ASN A 689 -13.11 44.09 10.49
CA ASN A 689 -13.53 43.55 9.21
C ASN A 689 -12.56 43.92 8.07
N SER A 690 -12.05 45.16 8.04
CA SER A 690 -11.08 45.60 7.01
C SER A 690 -9.75 44.85 7.04
N ARG A 691 -9.44 44.19 8.16
CA ARG A 691 -8.23 43.38 8.37
C ARG A 691 -8.43 41.89 8.11
N SER A 692 -9.64 41.48 7.73
CA SER A 692 -9.95 40.11 7.29
C SER A 692 -9.54 39.91 5.84
N ASP A 693 -9.08 38.70 5.49
CA ASP A 693 -8.73 38.34 4.10
C ASP A 693 -9.94 38.48 3.14
N THR A 694 -11.16 38.38 3.67
CA THR A 694 -12.41 38.48 2.89
C THR A 694 -13.47 39.33 3.62
N PRO A 695 -13.32 40.67 3.61
CA PRO A 695 -14.19 41.57 4.36
C PRO A 695 -15.65 41.49 3.89
N LEU A 696 -16.61 41.59 4.84
CA LEU A 696 -18.02 41.82 4.51
C LEU A 696 -18.21 43.23 3.99
N SER A 697 -19.21 43.43 3.12
CA SER A 697 -19.57 44.77 2.64
C SER A 697 -20.14 45.63 3.78
N ASP A 698 -19.90 46.94 3.70
CA ASP A 698 -20.42 47.91 4.67
C ASP A 698 -21.95 47.83 4.85
N ILE A 699 -22.66 47.58 3.75
CA ILE A 699 -24.12 47.44 3.73
C ILE A 699 -24.53 46.20 4.52
N GLU A 700 -23.83 45.09 4.33
CA GLU A 700 -24.10 43.84 5.04
C GLU A 700 -23.85 43.99 6.55
N ILE A 701 -22.73 44.61 6.95
CA ILE A 701 -22.39 44.85 8.36
C ILE A 701 -23.48 45.68 9.04
N ARG A 702 -23.91 46.78 8.42
CA ARG A 702 -24.95 47.65 9.00
C ARG A 702 -26.29 46.94 9.11
N ASN A 703 -26.69 46.17 8.09
CA ASN A 703 -28.00 45.53 8.05
C ASN A 703 -28.12 44.26 8.92
N THR A 704 -26.99 43.62 9.26
CA THR A 704 -26.98 42.34 9.99
C THR A 704 -26.30 42.47 11.34
N VAL A 705 -24.99 42.74 11.36
CA VAL A 705 -24.15 42.81 12.56
C VAL A 705 -24.59 43.95 13.47
N MET A 706 -24.63 45.19 12.95
CA MET A 706 -24.98 46.37 13.75
C MET A 706 -26.45 46.39 14.17
N LYS A 707 -27.36 45.84 13.35
CA LYS A 707 -28.77 45.68 13.72
C LYS A 707 -28.93 44.76 14.94
N SER A 708 -28.19 43.65 14.96
CA SER A 708 -28.19 42.70 16.07
C SER A 708 -27.53 43.28 17.33
N ALA A 709 -26.39 43.95 17.17
CA ALA A 709 -25.67 44.65 18.25
C ALA A 709 -26.54 45.74 18.88
N SER A 710 -27.18 46.60 18.06
CA SER A 710 -28.05 47.69 18.53
C SER A 710 -29.26 47.17 19.29
N SER A 711 -29.94 46.14 18.78
CA SER A 711 -31.08 45.53 19.48
C SER A 711 -30.69 45.01 20.86
N THR A 712 -29.49 44.41 20.97
CA THR A 712 -29.00 43.87 22.24
C THR A 712 -28.54 44.97 23.19
N PHE A 713 -27.86 46.00 22.68
CA PHE A 713 -27.42 47.18 23.44
C PHE A 713 -28.61 47.91 24.10
N PHE A 714 -29.67 48.19 23.35
CA PHE A 714 -30.86 48.87 23.89
C PHE A 714 -31.67 48.00 24.86
N LYS A 715 -31.75 46.68 24.63
CA LYS A 715 -32.39 45.76 25.59
C LYS A 715 -31.69 45.77 26.96
N ARG A 716 -30.38 46.01 26.98
CA ARG A 716 -29.59 46.08 28.21
C ARG A 716 -29.64 47.42 28.93
N GLN A 717 -29.90 48.51 28.23
CA GLN A 717 -30.08 49.83 28.85
C GLN A 717 -31.52 50.04 29.36
N GLY A 718 -32.48 49.28 28.86
CA GLY A 718 -33.88 49.31 29.30
C GLY A 718 -34.25 48.31 30.41
N ALA A 719 -33.26 47.57 30.93
CA ALA A 719 -33.35 46.66 32.08
C ALA A 719 -32.36 47.16 33.15
#